data_AF-A0A0L9TFH5-F1
#
_entry.id   AF-A0A0L9TFH5-F1
#
_cell.length_a   1.000
_cell.length_b   1.000
_cell.length_c   1.000
_cell.angle_alpha   90.00
_cell.angle_beta   90.00
_cell.angle_gamma   90.00
#
_symmetry.space_group_name_H-M   'P 1'
#
loop_
_entity.id
_entity.type
_entity.pdbx_description
1 polymer ?
#
loop_
_entity_poly.entity_id
_entity_poly.type
_entity_poly.pdbx_seq_one_letter_code
_entity_poly.pdbx_strand_id
1 'polypeptide(L)'
;MPLESDVTISSYRLCWDVFLSFRGTHTGHTFTMRLYHALHGRGVRVFRNDDGLERRGEIQKKLLEAVEDSAAAVVVISPDYASSHWCLEELAKICEVGRLILPVFYWVDPSHVRKQEGPFEEWFVWHAQRFPTERVEQWRDAMKKVGGLAGFVLDEKSDGDKSDELIQILVQNLMKQLRNTPLSVAPFTVGLDDRVEVLKNLLDLKSNDVRVLGLYGMGGVGKTTLAKSLFNNLVVHSFERRSFIPNVRSQVSKHHGLVSLQNKIHGDLCGRKEDLITDVSDGISAIQKIVQENRVLLILDDVDDVEQLNFLMGKREWFYKGSRVVITTRDKEILHGSYVDVDFEVKELEFSEAMELFCFHAIRRKEPAEVMDLSESLIETLWKGRSNKVAVHLTVLNLSRCHRLTATPDLSGYLSLKKLNLEECSHLTRIHESLGNLNSLVHLNFRLCYNLIELPSDVSGLKHLEDLVLSDCWKLKTLPKDLSCMVSLRQLLLDSTSITELPLSIFHLTKLEKLSANGCHLLKKLPTCTGKLCSLQELSLNHTALEELPDSVGSLEKLEMLSLTGCKSLSVIPNSTGKLISLTQLYLDGSGIKELPASIGALSYLRKLSVGDCTSLDKFPVSMEALVSIVELKLDGTKVSNFPDEIFVGMKMLEKLEMGKVQHLKFVPVSLGYLSALTILDMHDANITELPESIGMLENLIRLRLDKCKQLQRLPDSIGNLKSLRWLMMKETALTRLPDSFGMLRSLVELDMKRMPYLNGAGNNMSTGTIIPEIREQPSSEAILTSFCNLSLLEKLNAHGWGIYGKIPDEFEKLSSLETLSLGHNNICSLPASMTGLSCLKKLLLSDCRELMFLPPLPSSLEELNLENCVAVQYIHDISNLERLEEFNLTNCEKVVDVPGLEHLKSLRRLYMSGCIGCSLAVKRRFSKVLLKKLEILIMPGSRVPDWLTAEPVVFSKRSNRELKGVIFFGVISFKNIPENQREGLELVDVQGKIFNLTSEVFSTTFRLLRVPRTNEDHIFLRRFGARTPLVFQLKDRYTLHLQRRNPPRIERLELNNCRIHLVFYGDDDYEGDEGSLEESQYSVSQKLAKFFNFAADDPGV
;
A
#
# COMPACT_ATOMS: atom_id res chain seq x y z
N MET A 1 -20.83 24.92 12.15
CA MET A 1 -20.65 25.91 13.23
C MET A 1 -19.26 26.49 13.09
N PRO A 2 -19.09 27.82 13.04
CA PRO A 2 -17.78 28.43 12.90
C PRO A 2 -17.01 28.30 14.22
N LEU A 3 -15.78 27.80 14.14
CA LEU A 3 -14.85 27.68 15.26
C LEU A 3 -14.44 29.09 15.70
N GLU A 4 -14.72 29.40 16.98
CA GLU A 4 -14.21 30.59 17.65
C GLU A 4 -12.68 30.61 17.63
N SER A 5 -12.19 31.75 17.14
CA SER A 5 -10.85 32.28 17.31
C SER A 5 -10.59 32.65 18.76
N ASP A 6 -9.47 32.19 19.31
CA ASP A 6 -8.42 33.08 19.85
C ASP A 6 -7.36 32.22 20.58
N VAL A 7 -6.24 32.00 19.89
CA VAL A 7 -4.99 31.68 20.55
C VAL A 7 -4.01 32.77 20.15
N THR A 8 -3.98 33.83 20.94
CA THR A 8 -2.86 34.77 20.98
C THR A 8 -1.62 34.00 21.45
N ILE A 9 -0.76 33.61 20.51
CA ILE A 9 0.58 33.12 20.81
C ILE A 9 1.35 34.32 21.37
N SER A 10 1.87 34.22 22.60
CA SER A 10 2.65 35.26 23.26
C SER A 10 3.97 35.54 22.51
N SER A 11 3.93 36.55 21.65
CA SER A 11 4.89 37.64 21.36
C SER A 11 6.42 37.54 21.57
N TYR A 12 7.08 36.36 21.63
CA TYR A 12 8.56 36.31 21.73
C TYR A 12 9.25 35.16 20.97
N ARG A 13 8.75 34.75 19.80
CA ARG A 13 9.47 33.81 18.91
C ARG A 13 9.72 34.44 17.56
N LEU A 14 10.99 34.63 17.20
CA LEU A 14 11.34 35.20 15.91
C LEU A 14 11.60 34.10 14.90
N CYS A 15 10.70 33.95 13.92
CA CYS A 15 10.89 33.07 12.76
C CYS A 15 11.94 33.62 11.78
N TRP A 16 12.13 34.94 11.76
CA TRP A 16 12.98 35.64 10.82
C TRP A 16 13.97 36.54 11.54
N ASP A 17 15.17 36.65 10.98
CA ASP A 17 16.18 37.56 11.52
C ASP A 17 15.93 38.98 10.99
N VAL A 18 15.47 39.12 9.75
CA VAL A 18 15.23 40.42 9.11
C VAL A 18 13.96 40.39 8.26
N PHE A 19 13.12 41.39 8.42
CA PHE A 19 12.05 41.73 7.48
C PHE A 19 12.58 42.74 6.46
N LEU A 20 12.50 42.44 5.16
CA LEU A 20 12.92 43.34 4.09
C LEU A 20 11.69 43.96 3.41
N SER A 21 11.42 45.24 3.70
CA SER A 21 10.32 46.00 3.10
C SER A 21 10.83 46.89 1.97
N PHE A 22 10.22 46.80 0.79
CA PHE A 22 10.58 47.56 -0.41
C PHE A 22 9.43 47.59 -1.43
N ARG A 23 9.59 48.37 -2.50
CA ARG A 23 8.65 48.39 -3.63
C ARG A 23 9.37 48.03 -4.93
N GLY A 24 9.01 46.89 -5.53
CA GLY A 24 9.75 46.31 -6.66
C GLY A 24 9.71 47.04 -8.01
N THR A 25 8.87 48.08 -8.19
CA THR A 25 8.67 48.72 -9.49
C THR A 25 9.78 49.68 -9.92
N HIS A 26 10.47 50.36 -8.99
CA HIS A 26 11.60 51.25 -9.29
C HIS A 26 12.89 50.95 -8.51
N THR A 27 12.86 50.15 -7.43
CA THR A 27 14.09 49.53 -6.92
C THR A 27 14.44 48.42 -7.91
N GLY A 28 15.24 48.73 -8.95
CA GLY A 28 15.59 47.75 -9.99
C GLY A 28 15.92 46.40 -9.32
N HIS A 29 15.33 45.31 -9.83
CA HIS A 29 15.44 43.94 -9.31
C HIS A 29 16.88 43.52 -8.90
N THR A 30 17.90 44.29 -9.27
CA THR A 30 19.30 44.16 -8.91
C THR A 30 19.69 44.64 -7.50
N PHE A 31 19.22 45.77 -6.92
CA PHE A 31 19.74 46.23 -5.59
C PHE A 31 19.19 45.36 -4.44
N THR A 32 17.87 45.29 -4.31
CA THR A 32 17.22 44.56 -3.21
C THR A 32 17.50 43.06 -3.28
N MET A 33 17.64 42.48 -4.48
CA MET A 33 18.05 41.08 -4.65
C MET A 33 19.51 40.86 -4.27
N ARG A 34 20.42 41.78 -4.62
CA ARG A 34 21.83 41.71 -4.17
C ARG A 34 21.94 41.85 -2.66
N LEU A 35 21.16 42.76 -2.06
CA LEU A 35 21.07 42.89 -0.61
C LEU A 35 20.54 41.60 0.05
N TYR A 36 19.46 41.01 -0.50
CA TYR A 36 18.92 39.73 -0.05
C TYR A 36 19.97 38.61 -0.14
N HIS A 37 20.67 38.46 -1.28
CA HIS A 37 21.72 37.46 -1.43
C HIS A 37 22.91 37.71 -0.51
N ALA A 38 23.30 38.95 -0.27
CA ALA A 38 24.38 39.28 0.65
C ALA A 38 24.02 38.94 2.11
N LEU A 39 22.77 39.18 2.51
CA LEU A 39 22.25 38.80 3.82
C LEU A 39 22.16 37.27 3.96
N HIS A 40 21.57 36.60 2.97
CA HIS A 40 21.44 35.15 2.94
C HIS A 40 22.81 34.46 2.88
N GLY A 41 23.76 35.01 2.13
CA GLY A 41 25.15 34.52 2.07
C GLY A 41 25.91 34.64 3.39
N ARG A 42 25.43 35.45 4.33
CA ARG A 42 25.92 35.55 5.72
C ARG A 42 25.07 34.72 6.71
N GLY A 43 24.14 33.90 6.22
CA GLY A 43 23.29 33.03 7.03
C GLY A 43 22.12 33.73 7.72
N VAL A 44 21.76 34.95 7.31
CA VAL A 44 20.61 35.69 7.84
C VAL A 44 19.31 35.19 7.20
N ARG A 45 18.33 34.80 8.02
CA ARG A 45 16.98 34.42 7.55
C ARG A 45 16.19 35.69 7.26
N VAL A 46 16.08 36.05 5.99
CA VAL A 46 15.38 37.26 5.53
C VAL A 46 14.00 36.89 4.99
N PHE A 47 12.96 37.55 5.49
CA PHE A 47 11.63 37.51 4.87
C PHE A 47 11.49 38.70 3.92
N ARG A 48 11.18 38.46 2.64
CA ARG A 48 10.90 39.53 1.69
C ARG A 48 9.40 39.75 1.57
N ASN A 49 8.96 41.00 1.51
CA ASN A 49 7.55 41.29 1.28
C ASN A 49 7.02 40.75 -0.08
N ASP A 50 7.88 40.57 -1.09
CA ASP A 50 7.54 39.92 -2.37
C ASP A 50 7.34 38.39 -2.29
N ASP A 51 7.88 37.68 -1.28
CA ASP A 51 7.73 36.22 -1.15
C ASP A 51 6.26 35.79 -0.86
N GLY A 52 5.38 36.76 -0.62
CA GLY A 52 3.95 36.59 -0.38
C GLY A 52 3.01 36.89 -1.56
N LEU A 53 3.50 37.15 -2.78
CA LEU A 53 2.67 37.75 -3.85
C LEU A 53 1.68 36.82 -4.61
N GLU A 54 1.52 35.54 -4.27
CA GLU A 54 0.73 34.63 -5.14
C GLU A 54 -0.78 34.45 -4.85
N ARG A 55 -1.39 34.76 -3.68
CA ARG A 55 -2.86 34.56 -3.47
C ARG A 55 -3.55 35.47 -2.42
N ARG A 56 -4.40 36.41 -2.87
CA ARG A 56 -5.14 37.42 -2.06
C ARG A 56 -5.97 36.81 -0.90
N GLY A 57 -5.85 37.41 0.30
CA GLY A 57 -6.76 37.22 1.44
C GLY A 57 -6.05 36.87 2.75
N GLU A 58 -5.44 35.68 2.83
CA GLU A 58 -4.76 35.16 4.04
C GLU A 58 -3.34 35.72 4.26
N ILE A 59 -2.80 36.46 3.26
CA ILE A 59 -1.42 36.96 3.28
C ILE A 59 -1.23 38.10 4.28
N GLN A 60 -2.23 38.98 4.46
CA GLN A 60 -2.06 40.18 5.30
C GLN A 60 -1.76 39.81 6.75
N LYS A 61 -2.42 38.76 7.28
CA LYS A 61 -2.14 38.25 8.62
C LYS A 61 -0.72 37.68 8.71
N LYS A 62 -0.32 36.83 7.75
CA LYS A 62 1.02 36.23 7.70
C LYS A 62 2.15 37.25 7.53
N LEU A 63 1.90 38.33 6.81
CA LEU A 63 2.90 39.36 6.52
C LEU A 63 3.07 40.31 7.72
N LEU A 64 1.97 40.66 8.41
CA LEU A 64 2.03 41.38 9.69
C LEU A 64 2.61 40.49 10.80
N GLU A 65 2.25 39.20 10.85
CA GLU A 65 2.89 38.19 11.72
C GLU A 65 4.39 38.09 11.42
N ALA A 66 4.82 38.10 10.14
CA ALA A 66 6.24 38.08 9.79
C ALA A 66 7.00 39.32 10.26
N VAL A 67 6.37 40.50 10.27
CA VAL A 67 6.94 41.73 10.88
C VAL A 67 7.08 41.55 12.40
N GLU A 68 6.04 41.01 13.06
CA GLU A 68 6.06 40.69 14.50
C GLU A 68 7.02 39.55 14.86
N ASP A 69 7.40 38.72 13.89
CA ASP A 69 8.32 37.58 14.04
C ASP A 69 9.73 37.87 13.49
N SER A 70 10.04 39.12 13.14
CA SER A 70 11.36 39.55 12.63
C SER A 70 12.18 40.35 13.64
N ALA A 71 13.45 40.00 13.86
CA ALA A 71 14.32 40.69 14.83
C ALA A 71 14.60 42.16 14.48
N ALA A 72 14.72 42.45 13.19
CA ALA A 72 14.95 43.77 12.64
C ALA A 72 14.17 43.96 11.33
N ALA A 73 13.98 45.20 10.91
CA ALA A 73 13.41 45.56 9.61
C ALA A 73 14.37 46.44 8.82
N VAL A 74 14.67 46.05 7.58
CA VAL A 74 15.38 46.90 6.60
C VAL A 74 14.33 47.46 5.65
N VAL A 75 14.21 48.78 5.61
CA VAL A 75 13.17 49.48 4.84
C VAL A 75 13.83 50.23 3.70
N VAL A 76 13.63 49.77 2.46
CA VAL A 76 14.17 50.42 1.25
C VAL A 76 13.09 51.34 0.68
N ILE A 77 13.26 52.64 0.90
CA ILE A 77 12.31 53.68 0.48
C ILE A 77 12.77 54.23 -0.87
N SER A 78 11.99 53.96 -1.91
CA SER A 78 12.14 54.47 -3.28
C SER A 78 11.11 55.57 -3.58
N PRO A 79 11.24 56.32 -4.70
CA PRO A 79 10.29 57.39 -5.03
C PRO A 79 8.83 56.93 -5.14
N ASP A 80 8.62 55.68 -5.53
CA ASP A 80 7.31 55.04 -5.69
C ASP A 80 6.85 54.25 -4.45
N TYR A 81 7.59 54.25 -3.35
CA TYR A 81 7.27 53.44 -2.17
C TYR A 81 5.86 53.76 -1.61
N ALA A 82 5.49 55.04 -1.55
CA ALA A 82 4.17 55.47 -1.06
C ALA A 82 3.03 55.23 -2.06
N SER A 83 3.30 54.81 -3.30
CA SER A 83 2.24 54.45 -4.26
C SER A 83 1.44 53.23 -3.80
N SER A 84 2.04 52.37 -2.96
CA SER A 84 1.43 51.17 -2.41
C SER A 84 0.97 51.38 -0.98
N HIS A 85 -0.34 51.37 -0.74
CA HIS A 85 -0.88 51.38 0.62
C HIS A 85 -0.37 50.19 1.47
N TRP A 86 -0.04 49.05 0.84
CA TRP A 86 0.55 47.89 1.52
C TRP A 86 1.93 48.18 2.12
N CYS A 87 2.79 48.89 1.38
CA CYS A 87 4.10 49.29 1.90
C CYS A 87 3.96 50.27 3.07
N LEU A 88 2.93 51.14 3.03
CA LEU A 88 2.63 52.06 4.11
C LEU A 88 2.05 51.35 5.35
N GLU A 89 1.22 50.32 5.18
CA GLU A 89 0.74 49.47 6.26
C GLU A 89 1.87 48.67 6.92
N GLU A 90 2.74 48.07 6.13
CA GLU A 90 3.97 47.40 6.60
C GLU A 90 4.81 48.37 7.44
N LEU A 91 5.07 49.57 6.90
CA LEU A 91 5.88 50.58 7.56
C LEU A 91 5.29 51.04 8.89
N ALA A 92 3.96 51.24 8.93
CA ALA A 92 3.25 51.59 10.16
C ALA A 92 3.37 50.47 11.20
N LYS A 93 3.19 49.21 10.79
CA LYS A 93 3.34 48.07 11.71
C LYS A 93 4.78 47.90 12.19
N ILE A 94 5.77 48.03 11.32
CA ILE A 94 7.20 48.04 11.69
C ILE A 94 7.47 49.11 12.75
N CYS A 95 6.91 50.30 12.58
CA CYS A 95 7.05 51.40 13.53
C CYS A 95 6.34 51.17 14.86
N GLU A 96 5.22 50.44 14.86
CA GLU A 96 4.44 50.03 16.04
C GLU A 96 5.17 48.97 16.87
N VAL A 97 5.71 47.92 16.22
CA VAL A 97 6.45 46.83 16.89
C VAL A 97 7.71 47.34 17.58
N GLY A 98 8.29 48.45 17.10
CA GLY A 98 9.34 49.19 17.82
C GLY A 98 10.69 48.49 17.89
N ARG A 99 10.93 47.51 17.01
CA ARG A 99 12.23 46.82 16.87
C ARG A 99 13.23 47.64 16.06
N LEU A 100 14.41 47.10 15.80
CA LEU A 100 15.45 47.76 15.03
C LEU A 100 14.97 48.06 13.60
N ILE A 101 14.98 49.33 13.21
CA ILE A 101 14.63 49.79 11.86
C ILE A 101 15.88 50.37 11.20
N LEU A 102 16.22 49.89 10.01
CA LEU A 102 17.32 50.39 9.20
C LEU A 102 16.78 50.95 7.87
N PRO A 103 16.59 52.27 7.74
CA PRO A 103 16.15 52.87 6.49
C PRO A 103 17.28 52.96 5.46
N VAL A 104 16.94 52.62 4.22
CA VAL A 104 17.73 52.84 3.02
C VAL A 104 16.94 53.78 2.12
N PHE A 105 17.45 55.00 1.93
CA PHE A 105 16.87 56.03 1.10
C PHE A 105 17.41 55.87 -0.33
N TYR A 106 16.65 55.16 -1.16
CA TYR A 106 17.04 54.78 -2.52
C TYR A 106 16.51 55.82 -3.51
N TRP A 107 17.39 56.66 -4.04
CA TRP A 107 17.08 57.78 -4.95
C TRP A 107 16.06 58.78 -4.39
N VAL A 108 15.99 58.91 -3.08
CA VAL A 108 15.11 59.85 -2.39
C VAL A 108 15.87 60.57 -1.29
N ASP A 109 15.59 61.86 -1.14
CA ASP A 109 16.11 62.63 -0.02
C ASP A 109 15.33 62.24 1.27
N PRO A 110 16.02 61.91 2.38
CA PRO A 110 15.37 61.61 3.66
C PRO A 110 14.41 62.71 4.12
N SER A 111 14.66 63.97 3.78
CA SER A 111 13.78 65.10 4.10
C SER A 111 12.44 65.03 3.35
N HIS A 112 12.44 64.57 2.09
CA HIS A 112 11.22 64.31 1.32
C HIS A 112 10.42 63.16 1.95
N VAL A 113 11.08 62.11 2.42
CA VAL A 113 10.41 61.01 3.17
C VAL A 113 9.82 61.54 4.48
N ARG A 114 10.57 62.36 5.23
CA ARG A 114 10.19 62.88 6.54
C ARG A 114 9.02 63.87 6.48
N LYS A 115 8.98 64.71 5.45
CA LYS A 115 7.92 65.72 5.23
C LYS A 115 6.80 65.23 4.31
N GLN A 116 6.98 64.07 3.68
CA GLN A 116 6.11 63.52 2.63
C GLN A 116 5.92 64.51 1.45
N GLU A 117 7.01 65.19 1.09
CA GLU A 117 7.10 66.16 -0.02
C GLU A 117 7.75 65.51 -1.25
N GLY A 118 7.66 66.14 -2.43
CA GLY A 118 8.27 65.63 -3.66
C GLY A 118 7.53 64.40 -4.21
N PRO A 119 8.20 63.25 -4.46
CA PRO A 119 7.58 62.10 -5.14
C PRO A 119 6.46 61.43 -4.32
N PHE A 120 6.32 61.75 -3.03
CA PHE A 120 5.32 61.16 -2.14
C PHE A 120 4.04 61.98 -1.99
N GLU A 121 4.07 63.26 -2.37
CA GLU A 121 2.99 64.23 -2.09
C GLU A 121 1.69 63.81 -2.78
N GLU A 122 1.75 63.55 -4.09
CA GLU A 122 0.59 63.12 -4.89
C GLU A 122 -0.01 61.81 -4.38
N TRP A 123 0.81 60.85 -3.94
CA TRP A 123 0.33 59.56 -3.43
C TRP A 123 -0.42 59.70 -2.12
N PHE A 124 0.04 60.56 -1.21
CA PHE A 124 -0.68 60.80 0.04
C PHE A 124 -1.97 61.60 -0.15
N VAL A 125 -2.06 62.47 -1.16
CA VAL A 125 -3.34 63.07 -1.58
C VAL A 125 -4.28 61.99 -2.11
N TRP A 126 -3.78 61.08 -2.93
CA TRP A 126 -4.55 59.98 -3.50
C TRP A 126 -5.07 59.01 -2.43
N HIS A 127 -4.25 58.66 -1.44
CA HIS A 127 -4.67 57.79 -0.33
C HIS A 127 -5.69 58.45 0.60
N ALA A 128 -5.57 59.76 0.85
CA ALA A 128 -6.53 60.52 1.65
C ALA A 128 -7.96 60.52 1.05
N GLN A 129 -8.10 60.30 -0.26
CA GLN A 129 -9.41 60.16 -0.91
C GLN A 129 -10.02 58.76 -0.77
N ARG A 130 -9.22 57.75 -0.41
CA ARG A 130 -9.61 56.32 -0.45
C ARG A 130 -9.63 55.63 0.90
N PHE A 131 -8.94 56.14 1.90
CA PHE A 131 -8.80 55.52 3.22
C PHE A 131 -9.20 56.48 4.34
N PRO A 132 -9.64 55.96 5.51
CA PRO A 132 -9.99 56.78 6.67
C PRO A 132 -8.82 57.67 7.11
N THR A 133 -9.15 58.88 7.55
CA THR A 133 -8.16 59.91 7.96
C THR A 133 -7.17 59.38 8.99
N GLU A 134 -7.64 58.67 10.03
CA GLU A 134 -6.80 58.07 11.07
C GLU A 134 -5.72 57.14 10.51
N ARG A 135 -6.06 56.36 9.47
CA ARG A 135 -5.15 55.39 8.85
C ARG A 135 -4.09 56.09 8.00
N VAL A 136 -4.48 57.14 7.29
CA VAL A 136 -3.55 57.96 6.50
C VAL A 136 -2.63 58.77 7.40
N GLU A 137 -3.12 59.25 8.54
CA GLU A 137 -2.29 59.89 9.58
C GLU A 137 -1.27 58.92 10.17
N GLN A 138 -1.65 57.68 10.50
CA GLN A 138 -0.72 56.63 10.93
C GLN A 138 0.41 56.40 9.90
N TRP A 139 0.08 56.37 8.61
CA TRP A 139 1.08 56.22 7.54
C TRP A 139 2.00 57.44 7.42
N ARG A 140 1.47 58.66 7.58
CA ARG A 140 2.28 59.90 7.61
C ARG A 140 3.24 59.90 8.80
N ASP A 141 2.77 59.50 9.97
CA ASP A 141 3.60 59.42 11.17
C ASP A 141 4.70 58.36 11.04
N ALA A 142 4.41 57.21 10.44
CA ALA A 142 5.40 56.18 10.16
C ALA A 142 6.49 56.67 9.18
N MET A 143 6.12 57.30 8.07
CA MET A 143 7.05 57.91 7.11
C MET A 143 7.88 59.03 7.76
N LYS A 144 7.25 59.87 8.58
CA LYS A 144 7.92 60.94 9.33
C LYS A 144 8.93 60.38 10.33
N LYS A 145 8.58 59.31 11.04
CA LYS A 145 9.46 58.60 11.99
C LYS A 145 10.66 58.03 11.27
N VAL A 146 10.44 57.29 10.18
CA VAL A 146 11.50 56.59 9.44
C VAL A 146 12.42 57.57 8.69
N GLY A 147 11.86 58.62 8.08
CA GLY A 147 12.63 59.71 7.48
C GLY A 147 13.40 60.56 8.50
N GLY A 148 13.09 60.45 9.80
CA GLY A 148 13.83 61.07 10.89
C GLY A 148 14.97 60.20 11.45
N LEU A 149 15.06 58.93 11.06
CA LEU A 149 16.13 58.02 11.51
C LEU A 149 17.39 58.22 10.67
N ALA A 150 18.56 58.00 11.29
CA ALA A 150 19.81 57.90 10.56
C ALA A 150 19.78 56.64 9.68
N GLY A 151 19.88 56.82 8.37
CA GLY A 151 19.82 55.74 7.38
C GLY A 151 20.88 55.88 6.29
N PHE A 152 20.84 54.98 5.33
CA PHE A 152 21.80 54.91 4.22
C PHE A 152 21.21 55.60 2.99
N VAL A 153 21.89 56.60 2.44
CA VAL A 153 21.43 57.33 1.24
C VAL A 153 22.16 56.80 0.01
N LEU A 154 21.41 56.46 -1.03
CA LEU A 154 21.95 56.07 -2.34
C LEU A 154 21.41 57.02 -3.41
N ASP A 155 22.28 57.88 -3.94
CA ASP A 155 21.90 58.87 -4.96
C ASP A 155 21.89 58.27 -6.37
N GLU A 156 21.10 58.88 -7.26
CA GLU A 156 20.90 58.46 -8.66
C GLU A 156 22.19 58.48 -9.50
N LYS A 157 23.21 59.26 -9.08
CA LYS A 157 24.52 59.39 -9.75
C LYS A 157 25.58 58.40 -9.26
N SER A 158 25.20 57.41 -8.46
CA SER A 158 26.14 56.46 -7.83
C SER A 158 26.46 55.29 -8.76
N ASP A 159 27.75 55.02 -8.99
CA ASP A 159 28.25 53.87 -9.77
C ASP A 159 28.01 52.52 -9.05
N GLY A 160 27.99 51.42 -9.80
CA GLY A 160 27.69 50.06 -9.33
C GLY A 160 28.55 49.61 -8.14
N ASP A 161 29.83 49.96 -8.11
CA ASP A 161 30.77 49.59 -7.03
C ASP A 161 30.38 50.23 -5.67
N LYS A 162 29.85 51.45 -5.66
CA LYS A 162 29.39 52.10 -4.43
C LYS A 162 28.16 51.44 -3.83
N SER A 163 27.31 50.83 -4.68
CA SER A 163 26.13 50.10 -4.21
C SER A 163 26.51 48.81 -3.47
N ASP A 164 27.55 48.10 -3.94
CA ASP A 164 28.01 46.87 -3.31
C ASP A 164 28.79 47.15 -2.02
N GLU A 165 29.58 48.22 -1.97
CA GLU A 165 30.22 48.69 -0.74
C GLU A 165 29.18 49.05 0.34
N LEU A 166 28.12 49.76 -0.06
CA LEU A 166 27.00 50.11 0.84
C LEU A 166 26.24 48.87 1.32
N ILE A 167 26.00 47.88 0.47
CA ILE A 167 25.40 46.59 0.87
C ILE A 167 26.31 45.89 1.89
N GLN A 168 27.62 45.84 1.68
CA GLN A 168 28.55 45.22 2.64
C GLN A 168 28.56 45.95 3.99
N ILE A 169 28.54 47.28 3.99
CA ILE A 169 28.45 48.10 5.21
C ILE A 169 27.13 47.86 5.93
N LEU A 170 26.02 47.83 5.19
CA LEU A 170 24.68 47.60 5.74
C LEU A 170 24.58 46.21 6.35
N VAL A 171 25.02 45.17 5.64
CA VAL A 171 25.06 43.78 6.14
C VAL A 171 25.95 43.68 7.38
N GLN A 172 27.12 44.32 7.40
CA GLN A 172 28.00 44.32 8.58
C GLN A 172 27.36 45.02 9.79
N ASN A 173 26.72 46.17 9.58
CA ASN A 173 26.04 46.90 10.64
C ASN A 173 24.84 46.10 11.19
N LEU A 174 24.04 45.51 10.30
CA LEU A 174 22.93 44.64 10.67
C LEU A 174 23.40 43.40 11.45
N MET A 175 24.48 42.74 11.01
CA MET A 175 25.06 41.59 11.74
C MET A 175 25.58 41.97 13.12
N LYS A 176 26.10 43.19 13.30
CA LYS A 176 26.50 43.70 14.62
C LYS A 176 25.29 43.90 15.53
N GLN A 177 24.17 44.36 14.99
CA GLN A 177 22.95 44.64 15.73
C GLN A 177 22.12 43.38 16.03
N LEU A 178 22.11 42.38 15.13
CA LEU A 178 21.42 41.09 15.28
C LEU A 178 22.01 40.18 16.38
N ARG A 179 23.25 40.43 16.84
CA ARG A 179 23.84 39.75 18.01
C ARG A 179 23.03 39.92 19.32
N ASN A 180 22.01 40.78 19.32
CA ASN A 180 21.14 41.07 20.46
C ASN A 180 19.75 40.39 20.45
N THR A 181 19.51 39.44 19.55
CA THR A 181 18.20 38.79 19.27
C THR A 181 17.82 37.69 20.29
N PRO A 182 16.52 37.50 20.63
CA PRO A 182 16.06 36.44 21.54
C PRO A 182 16.34 35.00 21.04
N LEU A 183 16.66 34.10 21.97
CA LEU A 183 16.90 32.67 21.78
C LEU A 183 15.58 31.91 21.51
N SER A 184 15.62 30.86 20.69
CA SER A 184 14.44 30.03 20.42
C SER A 184 14.02 29.17 21.63
N VAL A 185 12.77 29.32 22.08
CA VAL A 185 12.10 28.56 23.15
C VAL A 185 11.03 27.63 22.54
N ALA A 186 10.82 26.44 23.12
CA ALA A 186 9.89 25.41 22.62
C ALA A 186 8.48 25.96 22.28
N PRO A 187 7.80 25.45 21.23
CA PRO A 187 6.58 26.04 20.63
C PRO A 187 5.34 26.07 21.53
N PHE A 188 5.27 25.22 22.55
CA PHE A 188 4.21 25.22 23.55
C PHE A 188 4.82 24.93 24.91
N THR A 189 4.55 25.80 25.88
CA THR A 189 5.13 25.76 27.21
C THR A 189 4.03 26.05 28.21
N VAL A 190 3.95 25.23 29.27
CA VAL A 190 2.92 25.36 30.31
C VAL A 190 3.58 25.86 31.60
N GLY A 191 2.99 26.86 32.25
CA GLY A 191 3.48 27.43 33.51
C GLY A 191 4.85 28.12 33.42
N LEU A 192 5.34 28.45 32.22
CA LEU A 192 6.69 28.97 32.02
C LEU A 192 6.85 30.43 32.49
N ASP A 193 5.87 31.29 32.22
CA ASP A 193 5.96 32.72 32.53
C ASP A 193 6.01 32.98 34.04
N ASP A 194 5.17 32.27 34.81
CA ASP A 194 5.17 32.34 36.28
C ASP A 194 6.54 31.96 36.86
N ARG A 195 7.15 30.89 36.31
CA ARG A 195 8.49 30.44 36.72
C ARG A 195 9.56 31.47 36.36
N VAL A 196 9.48 32.11 35.20
CA VAL A 196 10.41 33.18 34.79
C VAL A 196 10.32 34.38 35.73
N GLU A 197 9.10 34.76 36.14
CA GLU A 197 8.89 35.89 37.05
C GLU A 197 9.50 35.62 38.44
N VAL A 198 9.37 34.39 38.94
CA VAL A 198 10.07 33.95 40.16
C VAL A 198 11.59 34.11 40.00
N LEU A 199 12.17 33.69 38.87
CA LEU A 199 13.61 33.81 38.65
C LEU A 199 14.08 35.28 38.56
N LYS A 200 13.28 36.18 37.96
CA LYS A 200 13.62 37.62 37.94
C LYS A 200 13.67 38.22 39.34
N ASN A 201 12.76 37.81 40.22
CA ASN A 201 12.77 38.25 41.61
C ASN A 201 14.01 37.78 42.36
N LEU A 202 14.44 36.52 42.14
CA LEU A 202 15.69 35.99 42.71
C LEU A 202 16.95 36.70 42.17
N LEU A 203 16.94 37.05 40.88
CA LEU A 203 18.01 37.84 40.26
C LEU A 203 18.06 39.30 40.74
N ASP A 204 17.00 39.82 41.34
CA ASP A 204 16.92 41.18 41.91
C ASP A 204 17.49 42.24 40.96
N LEU A 205 16.81 42.43 39.83
CA LEU A 205 17.29 43.29 38.73
C LEU A 205 17.42 44.78 39.11
N LYS A 206 16.91 45.18 40.28
CA LYS A 206 16.97 46.55 40.81
C LYS A 206 18.25 46.82 41.60
N SER A 207 18.88 45.78 42.15
CA SER A 207 20.13 45.91 42.89
C SER A 207 21.33 46.15 41.95
N ASN A 208 22.30 46.94 42.40
CA ASN A 208 23.55 47.22 41.68
C ASN A 208 24.71 46.28 42.09
N ASP A 209 24.43 45.20 42.82
CA ASP A 209 25.40 44.14 43.11
C ASP A 209 25.64 43.21 41.91
N VAL A 210 26.59 42.28 42.03
CA VAL A 210 26.74 41.13 41.13
C VAL A 210 25.96 39.98 41.73
N ARG A 211 25.15 39.27 40.94
CA ARG A 211 24.39 38.11 41.42
C ARG A 211 24.47 36.92 40.48
N VAL A 212 24.73 35.75 41.05
CA VAL A 212 24.83 34.46 40.37
C VAL A 212 23.73 33.52 40.85
N LEU A 213 22.87 33.07 39.92
CA LEU A 213 21.75 32.17 40.16
C LEU A 213 22.02 30.78 39.58
N GLY A 214 21.94 29.74 40.40
CA GLY A 214 22.09 28.34 39.99
C GLY A 214 20.74 27.63 39.84
N LEU A 215 20.45 27.06 38.67
CA LEU A 215 19.25 26.27 38.39
C LEU A 215 19.61 24.78 38.35
N TYR A 216 19.04 23.96 39.24
CA TYR A 216 19.29 22.50 39.27
C TYR A 216 18.02 21.66 39.18
N GLY A 217 18.15 20.37 38.83
CA GLY A 217 17.03 19.43 38.76
C GLY A 217 17.24 18.26 37.78
N MET A 218 16.27 17.36 37.68
CA MET A 218 16.34 16.16 36.82
C MET A 218 16.54 16.49 35.33
N GLY A 219 17.20 15.61 34.57
CA GLY A 219 17.29 15.72 33.11
C GLY A 219 15.90 15.75 32.46
N GLY A 220 15.66 16.66 31.51
CA GLY A 220 14.37 16.77 30.83
C GLY A 220 13.30 17.64 31.52
N VAL A 221 13.52 18.09 32.76
CA VAL A 221 12.54 18.90 33.53
C VAL A 221 12.30 20.33 32.98
N GLY A 222 13.10 20.77 32.00
CA GLY A 222 12.91 22.07 31.34
C GLY A 222 13.87 23.20 31.76
N LYS A 223 14.97 22.92 32.47
CA LYS A 223 15.98 23.93 32.88
C LYS A 223 16.47 24.81 31.73
N THR A 224 16.90 24.20 30.62
CA THR A 224 17.38 24.92 29.43
C THR A 224 16.29 25.80 28.82
N THR A 225 15.03 25.31 28.79
CA THR A 225 13.87 26.06 28.31
C THR A 225 13.62 27.30 29.18
N LEU A 226 13.72 27.14 30.50
CA LEU A 226 13.56 28.21 31.49
C LEU A 226 14.69 29.26 31.39
N ALA A 227 15.94 28.82 31.25
CA ALA A 227 17.10 29.71 31.10
C ALA A 227 17.05 30.53 29.81
N LYS A 228 16.63 29.92 28.69
CA LYS A 228 16.42 30.64 27.41
C LYS A 228 15.30 31.66 27.50
N SER A 229 14.17 31.31 28.13
CA SER A 229 13.06 32.24 28.33
C SER A 229 13.47 33.44 29.19
N LEU A 230 14.22 33.19 30.27
CA LEU A 230 14.78 34.23 31.12
C LEU A 230 15.74 35.15 30.35
N PHE A 231 16.67 34.60 29.56
CA PHE A 231 17.59 35.38 28.72
C PHE A 231 16.86 36.36 27.80
N ASN A 232 15.77 35.89 27.17
CA ASN A 232 14.95 36.70 26.29
C ASN A 232 14.19 37.79 27.05
N ASN A 233 13.66 37.46 28.23
CA ASN A 233 12.92 38.42 29.03
C ASN A 233 13.82 39.54 29.60
N LEU A 234 15.12 39.25 29.77
CA LEU A 234 16.10 40.20 30.30
C LEU A 234 16.70 41.17 29.26
N VAL A 235 16.25 41.13 28.00
CA VAL A 235 16.70 42.06 26.94
C VAL A 235 16.42 43.52 27.30
N VAL A 236 15.32 43.79 28.01
CA VAL A 236 14.83 45.15 28.30
C VAL A 236 15.59 45.84 29.45
N HIS A 237 16.42 45.11 30.20
CA HIS A 237 17.05 45.60 31.43
C HIS A 237 18.43 46.27 31.25
N SER A 238 18.75 46.69 30.02
CA SER A 238 19.94 47.53 29.70
C SER A 238 21.28 46.94 30.20
N PHE A 239 21.51 45.65 29.95
CA PHE A 239 22.85 45.06 30.05
C PHE A 239 23.70 45.50 28.84
N GLU A 240 24.93 45.95 29.08
CA GLU A 240 25.82 46.47 28.04
C GLU A 240 26.39 45.37 27.14
N ARG A 241 26.49 44.15 27.69
CA ARG A 241 27.00 42.95 27.03
C ARG A 241 26.24 41.70 27.53
N ARG A 242 25.98 40.73 26.65
CA ARG A 242 25.22 39.52 27.00
C ARG A 242 25.76 38.31 26.25
N SER A 243 25.77 37.13 26.88
CA SER A 243 26.14 35.88 26.22
C SER A 243 25.36 34.69 26.78
N PHE A 244 24.99 33.77 25.90
CA PHE A 244 24.34 32.50 26.24
C PHE A 244 25.17 31.33 25.69
N ILE A 245 25.64 30.48 26.61
CA ILE A 245 26.50 29.34 26.30
C ILE A 245 25.70 28.04 26.49
N PRO A 246 25.21 27.41 25.39
CA PRO A 246 24.44 26.17 25.46
C PRO A 246 25.32 24.94 25.71
N ASN A 247 24.83 23.97 26.47
CA ASN A 247 25.38 22.61 26.57
C ASN A 247 26.89 22.54 26.91
N VAL A 248 27.36 23.29 27.92
CA VAL A 248 28.77 23.40 28.34
C VAL A 248 29.41 22.03 28.47
N ARG A 249 28.80 21.12 29.25
CA ARG A 249 29.21 19.72 29.42
C ARG A 249 29.58 19.03 28.11
N SER A 250 28.68 19.08 27.13
CA SER A 250 28.87 18.39 25.84
C SER A 250 29.94 19.06 24.98
N GLN A 251 30.15 20.37 25.12
CA GLN A 251 31.10 21.12 24.29
C GLN A 251 32.53 21.02 24.81
N VAL A 252 32.72 20.97 26.13
CA VAL A 252 34.04 20.77 26.75
C VAL A 252 34.65 19.43 26.36
N SER A 253 33.83 18.40 26.18
CA SER A 253 34.27 17.06 25.75
C SER A 253 34.80 16.96 24.30
N LYS A 254 34.71 18.05 23.50
CA LYS A 254 35.20 18.09 22.11
C LYS A 254 36.65 18.59 22.05
N HIS A 255 37.38 18.26 20.98
CA HIS A 255 38.76 18.74 20.77
C HIS A 255 38.80 20.29 20.74
N HIS A 256 39.64 20.91 21.57
CA HIS A 256 39.66 22.37 21.84
C HIS A 256 38.34 22.98 22.37
N GLY A 257 37.51 22.18 23.05
CA GLY A 257 36.18 22.59 23.52
C GLY A 257 36.17 23.82 24.43
N LEU A 258 37.05 23.89 25.45
CA LEU A 258 37.13 25.02 26.37
C LEU A 258 37.54 26.33 25.67
N VAL A 259 38.56 26.28 24.80
CA VAL A 259 39.01 27.44 24.02
C VAL A 259 37.91 27.91 23.05
N SER A 260 37.13 26.99 22.49
CA SER A 260 35.98 27.32 21.65
C SER A 260 34.87 28.04 22.42
N LEU A 261 34.58 27.58 23.65
CA LEU A 261 33.61 28.23 24.55
C LEU A 261 34.09 29.62 24.99
N GLN A 262 35.37 29.77 25.34
CA GLN A 262 35.94 31.07 25.69
C GLN A 262 35.94 32.05 24.52
N ASN A 263 36.30 31.59 23.30
CA ASN A 263 36.19 32.39 22.09
C ASN A 263 34.75 32.83 21.83
N LYS A 264 33.75 31.98 22.13
CA LYS A 264 32.33 32.34 22.02
C LYS A 264 31.94 33.41 23.05
N ILE A 265 32.28 33.23 24.32
CA ILE A 265 32.01 34.23 25.37
C ILE A 265 32.69 35.55 25.02
N HIS A 266 33.98 35.51 24.70
CA HIS A 266 34.74 36.69 24.30
C HIS A 266 34.12 37.37 23.07
N GLY A 267 33.77 36.61 22.03
CA GLY A 267 33.15 37.13 20.81
C GLY A 267 31.78 37.78 21.02
N ASP A 268 30.95 37.19 21.89
CA ASP A 268 29.64 37.73 22.29
C ASP A 268 29.79 39.04 23.09
N LEU A 269 30.84 39.16 23.92
CA LEU A 269 31.04 40.30 24.81
C LEU A 269 31.95 41.42 24.24
N CYS A 270 32.78 41.20 23.22
CA CYS A 270 33.86 42.16 22.84
C CYS A 270 33.51 43.14 21.69
N GLY A 271 32.49 42.86 20.86
CA GLY A 271 31.93 43.84 19.91
C GLY A 271 32.83 44.42 18.80
N ARG A 272 34.10 43.99 18.65
CA ARG A 272 35.07 44.37 17.59
C ARG A 272 35.64 43.11 16.87
N LYS A 273 36.35 43.30 15.73
CA LYS A 273 37.03 42.22 14.98
C LYS A 273 38.21 41.64 15.77
N GLU A 274 38.38 40.32 15.65
CA GLU A 274 38.96 39.35 16.58
C GLU A 274 40.50 39.33 16.69
N ASP A 275 41.00 39.11 17.90
CA ASP A 275 42.19 38.28 18.15
C ASP A 275 41.67 36.89 18.59
N LEU A 276 42.10 35.82 17.92
CA LEU A 276 41.70 34.45 18.24
C LEU A 276 42.42 33.98 19.51
N ILE A 277 41.66 33.57 20.52
CA ILE A 277 42.23 32.94 21.72
C ILE A 277 42.76 31.56 21.31
N THR A 278 44.07 31.34 21.49
CA THR A 278 44.76 30.09 21.16
C THR A 278 45.00 29.20 22.37
N ASP A 279 45.01 29.76 23.59
CA ASP A 279 45.20 29.06 24.86
C ASP A 279 44.10 29.40 25.89
N VAL A 280 43.82 28.47 26.82
CA VAL A 280 42.80 28.64 27.85
C VAL A 280 43.11 29.82 28.80
N SER A 281 44.39 30.04 29.10
CA SER A 281 44.86 31.11 30.01
C SER A 281 44.69 32.50 29.39
N ASP A 282 44.91 32.60 28.09
CA ASP A 282 44.67 33.82 27.31
C ASP A 282 43.17 34.14 27.28
N GLY A 283 42.33 33.11 27.14
CA GLY A 283 40.88 33.25 27.15
C GLY A 283 40.33 33.76 28.48
N ILE A 284 40.87 33.25 29.60
CA ILE A 284 40.54 33.74 30.94
C ILE A 284 40.82 35.24 31.05
N SER A 285 42.03 35.66 30.68
CA SER A 285 42.48 37.05 30.80
C SER A 285 41.65 37.98 29.92
N ALA A 286 41.32 37.53 28.70
CA ALA A 286 40.52 38.28 27.74
C ALA A 286 39.06 38.48 28.20
N ILE A 287 38.42 37.42 28.72
CA ILE A 287 37.05 37.51 29.25
C ILE A 287 37.02 38.40 30.50
N GLN A 288 37.96 38.20 31.43
CA GLN A 288 38.04 38.96 32.68
C GLN A 288 38.07 40.47 32.43
N LYS A 289 38.89 40.93 31.48
CA LYS A 289 39.01 42.35 31.14
C LYS A 289 37.67 42.96 30.71
N ILE A 290 36.86 42.22 29.95
CA ILE A 290 35.57 42.72 29.44
C ILE A 290 34.53 42.76 30.57
N VAL A 291 34.45 41.69 31.37
CA VAL A 291 33.43 41.59 32.42
C VAL A 291 33.69 42.52 33.60
N GLN A 292 34.93 42.97 33.81
CA GLN A 292 35.29 43.96 34.85
C GLN A 292 34.87 45.39 34.50
N GLU A 293 34.73 45.70 33.21
CA GLU A 293 34.48 47.06 32.72
C GLU A 293 33.01 47.28 32.29
N ASN A 294 32.23 46.21 32.09
CA ASN A 294 30.89 46.29 31.50
C ASN A 294 29.84 45.55 32.34
N ARG A 295 28.61 46.06 32.38
CA ARG A 295 27.47 45.37 32.99
C ARG A 295 27.00 44.20 32.11
N VAL A 296 27.20 42.97 32.57
CA VAL A 296 27.04 41.75 31.75
C VAL A 296 25.87 40.86 32.21
N LEU A 297 25.15 40.24 31.27
CA LEU A 297 24.32 39.06 31.49
C LEU A 297 24.98 37.81 30.88
N LEU A 298 25.38 36.85 31.70
CA LEU A 298 26.00 35.60 31.23
C LEU A 298 25.15 34.39 31.64
N ILE A 299 24.81 33.51 30.70
CA ILE A 299 24.13 32.25 31.02
C ILE A 299 24.98 31.06 30.55
N LEU A 300 25.28 30.15 31.48
CA LEU A 300 26.01 28.91 31.24
C LEU A 300 25.05 27.71 31.43
N ASP A 301 24.72 27.02 30.36
CA ASP A 301 23.73 25.93 30.35
C ASP A 301 24.38 24.54 30.35
N ASP A 302 23.89 23.63 31.20
CA ASP A 302 24.32 22.24 31.41
C ASP A 302 25.80 22.12 31.80
N VAL A 303 26.18 22.76 32.92
CA VAL A 303 27.51 22.65 33.55
C VAL A 303 27.57 21.40 34.44
N ASP A 304 28.62 20.61 34.32
CA ASP A 304 28.81 19.37 35.11
C ASP A 304 30.14 19.28 35.87
N ASP A 305 30.98 20.33 35.85
CA ASP A 305 32.22 20.41 36.61
C ASP A 305 32.52 21.86 37.05
N VAL A 306 33.02 22.03 38.28
CA VAL A 306 33.42 23.33 38.85
C VAL A 306 34.62 23.92 38.08
N GLU A 307 35.52 23.10 37.52
CA GLU A 307 36.62 23.60 36.70
C GLU A 307 36.11 24.36 35.46
N GLN A 308 34.96 23.95 34.90
CA GLN A 308 34.35 24.66 33.77
C GLN A 308 33.95 26.08 34.15
N LEU A 309 33.44 26.28 35.37
CA LEU A 309 33.11 27.61 35.89
C LEU A 309 34.37 28.47 36.04
N ASN A 310 35.46 27.89 36.55
CA ASN A 310 36.74 28.58 36.68
C ASN A 310 37.28 29.09 35.34
N PHE A 311 37.17 28.29 34.28
CA PHE A 311 37.67 28.67 32.95
C PHE A 311 36.76 29.66 32.20
N LEU A 312 35.45 29.64 32.45
CA LEU A 312 34.47 30.42 31.67
C LEU A 312 34.04 31.73 32.32
N MET A 313 33.97 31.79 33.65
CA MET A 313 33.54 32.99 34.39
C MET A 313 34.46 33.37 35.55
N GLY A 314 35.35 32.45 35.98
CA GLY A 314 36.26 32.69 37.09
C GLY A 314 35.53 32.93 38.41
N LYS A 315 35.95 33.98 39.13
CA LYS A 315 35.32 34.36 40.41
C LYS A 315 34.32 35.50 40.22
N ARG A 316 33.34 35.59 41.12
CA ARG A 316 32.33 36.66 41.12
C ARG A 316 32.92 38.08 41.12
N GLU A 317 34.11 38.26 41.72
CA GLU A 317 34.79 39.56 41.79
C GLU A 317 35.28 40.06 40.42
N TRP A 318 35.23 39.23 39.38
CA TRP A 318 35.53 39.65 38.01
C TRP A 318 34.44 40.53 37.41
N PHE A 319 33.21 40.46 37.89
CA PHE A 319 32.09 41.13 37.24
C PHE A 319 31.89 42.56 37.73
N TYR A 320 31.62 43.47 36.80
CA TYR A 320 31.22 44.85 37.11
C TYR A 320 29.88 44.86 37.85
N LYS A 321 29.70 45.86 38.71
CA LYS A 321 28.47 46.07 39.51
C LYS A 321 27.22 46.09 38.61
N GLY A 322 26.17 45.37 39.03
CA GLY A 322 24.93 45.22 38.29
C GLY A 322 24.90 44.05 37.30
N SER A 323 25.97 43.24 37.20
CA SER A 323 26.03 42.05 36.33
C SER A 323 25.23 40.87 36.91
N ARG A 324 24.72 40.00 36.02
CA ARG A 324 23.92 38.82 36.38
C ARG A 324 24.44 37.59 35.68
N VAL A 325 24.60 36.49 36.43
CA VAL A 325 25.03 35.20 35.88
C VAL A 325 23.99 34.12 36.22
N VAL A 326 23.66 33.26 35.26
CA VAL A 326 22.77 32.11 35.47
C VAL A 326 23.48 30.82 35.06
N ILE A 327 23.49 29.82 35.93
CA ILE A 327 24.12 28.53 35.68
C ILE A 327 23.02 27.45 35.71
N THR A 328 22.92 26.60 34.70
CA THR A 328 22.04 25.41 34.77
C THR A 328 22.88 24.15 34.95
N THR A 329 22.44 23.24 35.82
CA THR A 329 23.12 21.98 36.08
C THR A 329 22.14 20.87 36.47
N ARG A 330 22.59 19.61 36.42
CA ARG A 330 21.87 18.47 37.01
C ARG A 330 22.34 18.17 38.42
N ASP A 331 23.52 18.66 38.80
CA ASP A 331 24.19 18.33 40.05
C ASP A 331 24.25 19.56 40.96
N LYS A 332 23.63 19.44 42.12
CA LYS A 332 23.58 20.52 43.11
C LYS A 332 24.97 20.81 43.69
N GLU A 333 25.86 19.83 43.75
CA GLU A 333 27.18 19.96 44.39
C GLU A 333 28.09 20.97 43.67
N ILE A 334 27.85 21.23 42.39
CA ILE A 334 28.58 22.22 41.57
C ILE A 334 28.22 23.66 41.98
N LEU A 335 27.01 23.88 42.53
CA LEU A 335 26.51 25.19 42.93
C LEU A 335 26.99 25.58 44.33
N HIS A 336 28.31 25.50 44.57
CA HIS A 336 28.90 25.87 45.85
C HIS A 336 28.79 27.39 46.11
N GLY A 337 28.61 27.79 47.37
CA GLY A 337 28.41 29.19 47.78
C GLY A 337 29.60 30.13 47.49
N SER A 338 30.72 29.60 47.01
CA SER A 338 31.85 30.39 46.48
C SER A 338 31.59 30.97 45.09
N TYR A 339 30.64 30.42 44.33
CA TYR A 339 30.30 30.86 42.97
C TYR A 339 28.85 31.33 42.83
N VAL A 340 27.92 30.77 43.62
CA VAL A 340 26.47 30.97 43.47
C VAL A 340 25.90 31.65 44.71
N ASP A 341 25.08 32.70 44.50
CA ASP A 341 24.41 33.42 45.61
C ASP A 341 23.07 32.79 45.98
N VAL A 342 22.37 32.24 44.99
CA VAL A 342 21.04 31.62 45.15
C VAL A 342 20.95 30.39 44.26
N ASP A 343 20.51 29.25 44.80
CA ASP A 343 20.13 28.06 44.05
C ASP A 343 18.60 27.90 43.95
N PHE A 344 18.11 27.38 42.83
CA PHE A 344 16.70 27.14 42.57
C PHE A 344 16.49 25.76 41.93
N GLU A 345 15.66 24.94 42.58
CA GLU A 345 15.28 23.61 42.07
C GLU A 345 14.12 23.71 41.08
N VAL A 346 14.35 23.28 39.84
CA VAL A 346 13.30 23.20 38.82
C VAL A 346 12.49 21.92 39.04
N LYS A 347 11.31 22.07 39.63
CA LYS A 347 10.36 20.99 39.91
C LYS A 347 9.63 20.48 38.67
N GLU A 348 9.12 19.25 38.77
CA GLU A 348 8.23 18.64 37.78
C GLU A 348 6.95 19.46 37.60
N LEU A 349 6.31 19.33 36.44
CA LEU A 349 5.01 19.95 36.16
C LEU A 349 3.94 19.33 37.05
N GLU A 350 3.02 20.15 37.56
CA GLU A 350 1.82 19.64 38.23
C GLU A 350 0.99 18.82 37.22
N PHE A 351 0.17 17.88 37.71
CA PHE A 351 -0.57 16.96 36.84
C PHE A 351 -1.40 17.68 35.76
N SER A 352 -2.04 18.80 36.12
CA SER A 352 -2.81 19.63 35.17
C SER A 352 -1.92 20.21 34.08
N GLU A 353 -0.73 20.69 34.44
CA GLU A 353 0.22 21.28 33.49
C GLU A 353 0.84 20.22 32.57
N ALA A 354 1.18 19.06 33.13
CA ALA A 354 1.69 17.92 32.39
C ALA A 354 0.64 17.38 31.40
N MET A 355 -0.64 17.40 31.79
CA MET A 355 -1.75 16.98 30.95
C MET A 355 -2.01 17.94 29.79
N GLU A 356 -1.98 19.25 30.05
CA GLU A 356 -2.09 20.25 28.99
C GLU A 356 -0.95 20.09 27.98
N LEU A 357 0.28 19.88 28.47
CA LEU A 357 1.43 19.61 27.62
C LEU A 357 1.25 18.33 26.79
N PHE A 358 0.79 17.24 27.41
CA PHE A 358 0.51 15.97 26.72
C PHE A 358 -0.60 16.11 25.67
N CYS A 359 -1.75 16.69 26.03
CA CYS A 359 -2.87 16.88 25.12
C CYS A 359 -2.47 17.75 23.92
N PHE A 360 -1.66 18.79 24.14
CA PHE A 360 -1.18 19.62 23.05
C PHE A 360 -0.27 18.83 22.09
N HIS A 361 0.62 18.00 22.61
CA HIS A 361 1.54 17.23 21.78
C HIS A 361 0.90 16.00 21.12
N ALA A 362 -0.06 15.35 21.78
CA ALA A 362 -0.73 14.15 21.29
C ALA A 362 -1.91 14.47 20.36
N ILE A 363 -2.79 15.41 20.75
CA ILE A 363 -4.07 15.67 20.07
C ILE A 363 -4.27 17.14 19.65
N ARG A 364 -3.25 17.99 19.80
CA ARG A 364 -3.28 19.42 19.42
C ARG A 364 -4.38 20.24 20.14
N ARG A 365 -4.72 19.86 21.37
CA ARG A 365 -5.73 20.56 22.21
C ARG A 365 -5.22 20.76 23.64
N LYS A 366 -5.71 21.79 24.34
CA LYS A 366 -5.38 22.02 25.76
C LYS A 366 -6.13 21.10 26.71
N GLU A 367 -7.34 20.68 26.32
CA GLU A 367 -8.21 19.83 27.15
C GLU A 367 -8.49 18.48 26.46
N PRO A 368 -8.60 17.40 27.26
CA PRO A 368 -8.96 16.07 26.77
C PRO A 368 -10.45 16.04 26.36
N ALA A 369 -10.73 15.59 25.14
CA ALA A 369 -12.08 15.47 24.62
C ALA A 369 -12.82 14.25 25.22
N GLU A 370 -14.16 14.23 25.14
CA GLU A 370 -14.98 13.06 25.50
C GLU A 370 -14.56 11.77 24.76
N VAL A 371 -13.92 11.93 23.61
CA VAL A 371 -13.30 10.88 22.80
C VAL A 371 -11.80 11.11 22.77
N MET A 372 -11.04 10.15 23.28
CA MET A 372 -9.58 10.17 23.24
C MET A 372 -9.08 9.04 22.34
N ASP A 373 -8.49 9.43 21.22
CA ASP A 373 -7.84 8.51 20.29
C ASP A 373 -6.32 8.59 20.43
N LEU A 374 -5.74 7.49 20.92
CA LEU A 374 -4.30 7.27 21.04
C LEU A 374 -3.89 6.04 20.22
N SER A 375 -4.65 5.70 19.18
CA SER A 375 -4.30 4.59 18.30
C SER A 375 -2.91 4.76 17.68
N GLU A 376 -2.25 3.63 17.40
CA GLU A 376 -0.89 3.56 16.83
C GLU A 376 0.19 4.26 17.66
N SER A 377 -0.12 4.65 18.90
CA SER A 377 0.84 5.34 19.76
C SER A 377 1.88 4.38 20.32
N LEU A 378 3.10 4.88 20.54
CA LEU A 378 4.22 4.12 21.12
C LEU A 378 4.12 3.98 22.66
N ILE A 379 2.91 4.01 23.22
CA ILE A 379 2.68 4.03 24.66
C ILE A 379 2.94 2.63 25.24
N GLU A 380 3.84 2.56 26.22
CA GLU A 380 4.16 1.33 26.96
C GLU A 380 3.27 1.13 28.19
N THR A 381 2.95 2.24 28.88
CA THR A 381 2.04 2.27 30.03
C THR A 381 1.25 3.57 30.01
N LEU A 382 -0.01 3.49 30.41
CA LEU A 382 -0.89 4.65 30.56
C LEU A 382 -0.86 5.08 32.03
N TRP A 383 -0.46 6.34 32.30
CA TRP A 383 -0.72 7.14 33.52
C TRP A 383 -0.42 6.44 34.86
N LYS A 384 0.67 6.83 35.54
CA LYS A 384 0.93 6.41 36.93
C LYS A 384 0.33 7.42 37.92
N GLY A 385 -0.79 7.10 38.57
CA GLY A 385 -1.33 7.93 39.67
C GLY A 385 -2.84 7.76 39.93
N ARG A 386 -3.26 7.92 41.21
CA ARG A 386 -4.64 7.68 41.69
C ARG A 386 -5.66 8.80 41.43
N SER A 387 -5.24 10.00 41.01
CA SER A 387 -6.11 11.19 40.94
C SER A 387 -6.33 11.66 39.50
N ASN A 388 -7.13 10.92 38.74
CA ASN A 388 -7.33 11.20 37.32
C ASN A 388 -8.63 12.00 37.08
N LYS A 389 -8.62 13.32 37.32
CA LYS A 389 -9.80 14.20 37.14
C LYS A 389 -10.35 14.20 35.70
N VAL A 390 -9.51 13.88 34.72
CA VAL A 390 -9.86 13.77 33.29
C VAL A 390 -10.70 12.53 33.00
N ALA A 391 -10.44 11.43 33.70
CA ALA A 391 -11.07 10.14 33.43
C ALA A 391 -12.59 10.16 33.66
N VAL A 392 -13.08 11.09 34.50
CA VAL A 392 -14.50 11.19 34.87
C VAL A 392 -15.38 11.58 33.67
N HIS A 393 -14.85 12.34 32.70
CA HIS A 393 -15.61 12.80 31.53
C HIS A 393 -15.33 11.98 30.26
N LEU A 394 -14.37 11.06 30.29
CA LEU A 394 -14.00 10.29 29.10
C LEU A 394 -15.06 9.23 28.80
N THR A 395 -15.60 9.26 27.58
CA THR A 395 -16.64 8.31 27.12
C THR A 395 -16.10 7.28 26.14
N VAL A 396 -15.11 7.63 25.33
CA VAL A 396 -14.47 6.73 24.36
C VAL A 396 -12.96 6.80 24.51
N LEU A 397 -12.33 5.64 24.65
CA LEU A 397 -10.88 5.48 24.67
C LEU A 397 -10.46 4.51 23.56
N ASN A 398 -9.79 5.03 22.54
CA ASN A 398 -9.22 4.22 21.47
C ASN A 398 -7.70 4.08 21.67
N LEU A 399 -7.26 2.85 21.91
CA LEU A 399 -5.86 2.45 22.10
C LEU A 399 -5.44 1.42 21.04
N SER A 400 -6.18 1.29 19.94
CA SER A 400 -5.90 0.27 18.94
C SER A 400 -4.49 0.41 18.35
N ARG A 401 -3.83 -0.70 18.01
CA ARG A 401 -2.47 -0.74 17.45
C ARG A 401 -1.40 -0.11 18.34
N CYS A 402 -1.66 0.05 19.64
CA CYS A 402 -0.62 0.39 20.62
C CYS A 402 0.26 -0.84 20.88
N HIS A 403 1.16 -1.16 19.95
CA HIS A 403 1.93 -2.40 20.00
C HIS A 403 2.86 -2.50 21.20
N ARG A 404 3.22 -1.40 21.87
CA ARG A 404 4.10 -1.44 23.05
C ARG A 404 3.34 -1.60 24.37
N LEU A 405 2.01 -1.53 24.38
CA LEU A 405 1.20 -1.61 25.58
C LEU A 405 1.23 -3.04 26.13
N THR A 406 1.81 -3.23 27.32
CA THR A 406 1.94 -4.56 27.94
C THR A 406 0.84 -4.90 28.95
N ALA A 407 0.23 -3.87 29.56
CA ALA A 407 -0.90 -3.99 30.48
C ALA A 407 -1.84 -2.79 30.36
N THR A 408 -3.14 -3.00 30.63
CA THR A 408 -4.07 -1.87 30.76
C THR A 408 -3.78 -1.09 32.06
N PRO A 409 -4.02 0.23 32.09
CA PRO A 409 -3.86 1.03 33.30
C PRO A 409 -4.95 0.74 34.33
N ASP A 410 -4.83 1.35 35.51
CA ASP A 410 -5.96 1.44 36.42
C ASP A 410 -7.06 2.32 35.80
N LEU A 411 -8.20 1.70 35.50
CA LEU A 411 -9.38 2.33 34.94
C LEU A 411 -10.41 2.80 36.00
N SER A 412 -10.09 2.74 37.30
CA SER A 412 -11.01 3.08 38.39
C SER A 412 -11.59 4.51 38.31
N GLY A 413 -10.84 5.46 37.74
CA GLY A 413 -11.30 6.84 37.52
C GLY A 413 -12.20 7.05 36.30
N TYR A 414 -12.34 6.06 35.41
CA TYR A 414 -13.00 6.19 34.10
C TYR A 414 -14.51 5.87 34.19
N LEU A 415 -15.20 6.53 35.12
CA LEU A 415 -16.56 6.20 35.51
C LEU A 415 -17.61 6.40 34.39
N SER A 416 -17.31 7.22 33.39
CA SER A 416 -18.21 7.51 32.25
C SER A 416 -17.84 6.79 30.95
N LEU A 417 -16.85 5.88 30.99
CA LEU A 417 -16.31 5.22 29.80
C LEU A 417 -17.31 4.21 29.21
N LYS A 418 -17.81 4.51 28.02
CA LYS A 418 -18.75 3.67 27.27
C LYS A 418 -18.09 2.75 26.26
N LYS A 419 -16.96 3.17 25.66
CA LYS A 419 -16.25 2.38 24.65
C LYS A 419 -14.76 2.34 24.92
N LEU A 420 -14.21 1.12 24.97
CA LEU A 420 -12.78 0.87 25.07
C LEU A 420 -12.33 -0.02 23.91
N ASN A 421 -11.45 0.50 23.06
CA ASN A 421 -10.87 -0.24 21.94
C ASN A 421 -9.38 -0.49 22.17
N LEU A 422 -9.00 -1.76 22.26
CA LEU A 422 -7.63 -2.27 22.43
C LEU A 422 -7.24 -3.20 21.28
N GLU A 423 -7.92 -3.09 20.13
CA GLU A 423 -7.64 -3.92 18.95
C GLU A 423 -6.16 -3.85 18.53
N GLU A 424 -5.56 -4.99 18.22
CA GLU A 424 -4.19 -5.10 17.72
C GLU A 424 -3.10 -4.63 18.70
N CYS A 425 -3.40 -4.60 20.01
CA CYS A 425 -2.40 -4.43 21.06
C CYS A 425 -1.60 -5.73 21.28
N SER A 426 -0.70 -6.04 20.34
CA SER A 426 -0.02 -7.32 20.23
C SER A 426 0.82 -7.76 21.45
N HIS A 427 1.36 -6.83 22.25
CA HIS A 427 2.11 -7.16 23.47
C HIS A 427 1.26 -7.10 24.75
N LEU A 428 -0.05 -6.85 24.65
CA LEU A 428 -0.93 -6.79 25.82
C LEU A 428 -1.05 -8.19 26.44
N THR A 429 -0.60 -8.32 27.68
CA THR A 429 -0.59 -9.60 28.42
C THR A 429 -1.54 -9.60 29.61
N ARG A 430 -1.71 -8.43 30.26
CA ARG A 430 -2.46 -8.28 31.50
C ARG A 430 -3.53 -7.19 31.38
N ILE A 431 -4.70 -7.47 31.94
CA ILE A 431 -5.76 -6.48 32.14
C ILE A 431 -5.83 -6.17 33.64
N HIS A 432 -6.03 -4.90 33.97
CA HIS A 432 -6.18 -4.45 35.35
C HIS A 432 -7.60 -4.74 35.85
N GLU A 433 -7.74 -5.22 37.10
CA GLU A 433 -9.02 -5.65 37.68
C GLU A 433 -10.10 -4.56 37.66
N SER A 434 -9.73 -3.28 37.70
CA SER A 434 -10.71 -2.18 37.64
C SER A 434 -11.49 -2.10 36.32
N LEU A 435 -11.05 -2.75 35.24
CA LEU A 435 -11.85 -2.90 34.02
C LEU A 435 -13.17 -3.63 34.31
N GLY A 436 -13.14 -4.64 35.19
CA GLY A 436 -14.32 -5.40 35.59
C GLY A 436 -15.37 -4.62 36.37
N ASN A 437 -14.97 -3.48 36.94
CA ASN A 437 -15.79 -2.61 37.78
C ASN A 437 -16.45 -1.45 37.00
N LEU A 438 -16.26 -1.37 35.67
CA LEU A 438 -16.77 -0.27 34.86
C LEU A 438 -18.27 -0.42 34.56
N ASN A 439 -19.09 0.32 35.29
CA ASN A 439 -20.56 0.27 35.16
C ASN A 439 -21.11 0.97 33.91
N SER A 440 -20.34 1.80 33.22
CA SER A 440 -20.81 2.55 32.04
C SER A 440 -20.41 1.92 30.70
N LEU A 441 -19.59 0.86 30.71
CA LEU A 441 -19.01 0.28 29.51
C LEU A 441 -20.07 -0.48 28.71
N VAL A 442 -20.19 -0.14 27.43
CA VAL A 442 -21.13 -0.72 26.45
C VAL A 442 -20.38 -1.56 25.42
N HIS A 443 -19.18 -1.15 25.02
CA HIS A 443 -18.39 -1.83 24.00
C HIS A 443 -16.93 -2.03 24.43
N LEU A 444 -16.46 -3.27 24.35
CA LEU A 444 -15.09 -3.66 24.70
C LEU A 444 -14.48 -4.54 23.61
N ASN A 445 -13.37 -4.06 23.03
CA ASN A 445 -12.71 -4.75 21.91
C ASN A 445 -11.24 -5.06 22.22
N PHE A 446 -10.88 -6.34 22.22
CA PHE A 446 -9.52 -6.88 22.36
C PHE A 446 -9.07 -7.66 21.12
N ARG A 447 -9.72 -7.48 19.96
CA ARG A 447 -9.41 -8.23 18.75
C ARG A 447 -7.90 -8.18 18.42
N LEU A 448 -7.30 -9.29 18.01
CA LEU A 448 -5.86 -9.40 17.65
C LEU A 448 -4.89 -9.10 18.81
N CYS A 449 -5.33 -9.19 20.07
CA CYS A 449 -4.45 -9.18 21.24
C CYS A 449 -3.82 -10.57 21.47
N TYR A 450 -2.87 -10.95 20.60
CA TYR A 450 -2.30 -12.31 20.55
C TYR A 450 -1.73 -12.83 21.89
N ASN A 451 -1.26 -11.94 22.76
CA ASN A 451 -0.61 -12.28 24.02
C ASN A 451 -1.52 -12.22 25.26
N LEU A 452 -2.80 -11.88 25.10
CA LEU A 452 -3.73 -11.77 26.22
C LEU A 452 -4.00 -13.15 26.84
N ILE A 453 -3.79 -13.27 28.15
CA ILE A 453 -3.84 -14.55 28.87
C ILE A 453 -5.20 -14.76 29.55
N GLU A 454 -5.72 -13.73 30.20
CA GLU A 454 -6.95 -13.78 31.01
C GLU A 454 -7.65 -12.43 31.05
N LEU A 455 -8.96 -12.47 31.29
CA LEU A 455 -9.78 -11.31 31.66
C LEU A 455 -9.77 -11.13 33.19
N PRO A 456 -10.16 -9.94 33.69
CA PRO A 456 -10.40 -9.71 35.12
C PRO A 456 -11.27 -10.80 35.74
N SER A 457 -10.92 -11.21 36.95
CA SER A 457 -11.66 -12.27 37.65
C SER A 457 -13.03 -11.80 38.13
N ASP A 458 -13.13 -10.54 38.53
CA ASP A 458 -14.39 -9.85 38.81
C ASP A 458 -14.84 -9.08 37.56
N VAL A 459 -16.07 -9.33 37.12
CA VAL A 459 -16.73 -8.63 36.01
C VAL A 459 -18.11 -8.11 36.41
N SER A 460 -18.35 -8.00 37.71
CA SER A 460 -19.65 -7.64 38.28
C SER A 460 -20.14 -6.24 37.90
N GLY A 461 -19.23 -5.35 37.50
CA GLY A 461 -19.55 -4.00 37.05
C GLY A 461 -20.04 -3.92 35.60
N LEU A 462 -19.73 -4.90 34.74
CA LEU A 462 -19.99 -4.85 33.29
C LEU A 462 -21.47 -5.11 32.90
N LYS A 463 -22.43 -4.52 33.63
CA LYS A 463 -23.88 -4.75 33.52
C LYS A 463 -24.51 -4.17 32.25
N HIS A 464 -23.89 -3.14 31.70
CA HIS A 464 -24.35 -2.42 30.50
C HIS A 464 -23.58 -2.82 29.24
N LEU A 465 -22.64 -3.78 29.34
CA LEU A 465 -21.85 -4.24 28.22
C LEU A 465 -22.77 -4.95 27.22
N GLU A 466 -22.81 -4.47 25.98
CA GLU A 466 -23.57 -5.06 24.87
C GLU A 466 -22.65 -5.86 23.95
N ASP A 467 -21.43 -5.37 23.70
CA ASP A 467 -20.46 -5.99 22.80
C ASP A 467 -19.15 -6.36 23.52
N LEU A 468 -18.79 -7.64 23.47
CA LEU A 468 -17.49 -8.14 23.92
C LEU A 468 -16.77 -8.88 22.79
N VAL A 469 -15.68 -8.29 22.30
CA VAL A 469 -14.86 -8.85 21.22
C VAL A 469 -13.50 -9.31 21.74
N LEU A 470 -13.26 -10.61 21.68
CA LEU A 470 -12.03 -11.28 22.14
C LEU A 470 -11.38 -12.10 21.01
N SER A 471 -11.82 -11.90 19.76
CA SER A 471 -11.33 -12.64 18.61
C SER A 471 -9.81 -12.51 18.43
N ASP A 472 -9.15 -13.57 17.98
CA ASP A 472 -7.71 -13.65 17.73
C ASP A 472 -6.82 -13.46 18.99
N CYS A 473 -7.38 -13.69 20.18
CA CYS A 473 -6.63 -13.78 21.44
C CYS A 473 -6.09 -15.20 21.68
N TRP A 474 -5.04 -15.60 20.96
CA TRP A 474 -4.54 -16.98 20.92
C TRP A 474 -4.10 -17.56 22.27
N LYS A 475 -3.73 -16.74 23.26
CA LYS A 475 -3.32 -17.20 24.60
C LYS A 475 -4.46 -17.23 25.63
N LEU A 476 -5.65 -16.74 25.29
CA LEU A 476 -6.80 -16.71 26.18
C LEU A 476 -7.36 -18.12 26.35
N LYS A 477 -7.25 -18.69 27.56
CA LYS A 477 -7.63 -20.09 27.85
C LYS A 477 -8.99 -20.25 28.51
N THR A 478 -9.41 -19.25 29.29
CA THR A 478 -10.62 -19.33 30.11
C THR A 478 -11.29 -17.98 30.17
N LEU A 479 -12.62 -17.99 30.22
CA LEU A 479 -13.43 -16.83 30.55
C LEU A 479 -13.66 -16.76 32.08
N PRO A 480 -14.04 -15.59 32.63
CA PRO A 480 -14.44 -15.45 34.02
C PRO A 480 -15.53 -16.47 34.38
N LYS A 481 -15.43 -17.07 35.57
CA LYS A 481 -16.35 -18.14 35.99
C LYS A 481 -17.80 -17.67 36.05
N ASP A 482 -18.03 -16.42 36.46
CA ASP A 482 -19.35 -15.82 36.55
C ASP A 482 -19.49 -14.63 35.59
N LEU A 483 -20.18 -14.86 34.47
CA LEU A 483 -20.56 -13.84 33.50
C LEU A 483 -22.02 -13.39 33.67
N SER A 484 -22.75 -13.90 34.68
CA SER A 484 -24.19 -13.65 34.82
C SER A 484 -24.54 -12.18 35.06
N CYS A 485 -23.58 -11.38 35.51
CA CYS A 485 -23.71 -9.94 35.71
C CYS A 485 -23.84 -9.14 34.40
N MET A 486 -23.37 -9.67 33.26
CA MET A 486 -23.39 -8.98 31.96
C MET A 486 -24.78 -9.06 31.29
N VAL A 487 -25.83 -8.69 32.03
CA VAL A 487 -27.25 -8.88 31.66
C VAL A 487 -27.69 -8.17 30.36
N SER A 488 -26.87 -7.24 29.85
CA SER A 488 -27.13 -6.50 28.61
C SER A 488 -26.38 -7.06 27.39
N LEU A 489 -25.56 -8.10 27.54
CA LEU A 489 -24.70 -8.58 26.47
C LEU A 489 -25.53 -9.12 25.31
N ARG A 490 -25.30 -8.58 24.11
CA ARG A 490 -25.93 -8.96 22.84
C ARG A 490 -24.99 -9.72 21.94
N GLN A 491 -23.69 -9.40 21.97
CA GLN A 491 -22.68 -10.01 21.13
C GLN A 491 -21.45 -10.45 21.91
N LEU A 492 -21.07 -11.72 21.74
CA LEU A 492 -19.85 -12.30 22.28
C LEU A 492 -19.05 -12.99 21.17
N LEU A 493 -17.87 -12.44 20.84
CA LEU A 493 -16.97 -13.00 19.83
C LEU A 493 -15.69 -13.53 20.49
N LEU A 494 -15.44 -14.82 20.31
CA LEU A 494 -14.36 -15.61 20.91
C LEU A 494 -13.51 -16.29 19.82
N ASP A 495 -13.57 -15.83 18.58
CA ASP A 495 -12.97 -16.52 17.45
C ASP A 495 -11.45 -16.66 17.62
N SER A 496 -10.87 -17.76 17.16
CA SER A 496 -9.44 -18.04 17.25
C SER A 496 -8.90 -17.84 18.67
N THR A 497 -9.55 -18.36 19.70
CA THR A 497 -9.03 -18.37 21.08
C THR A 497 -8.63 -19.77 21.51
N SER A 498 -7.83 -19.89 22.57
CA SER A 498 -7.44 -21.18 23.17
C SER A 498 -8.44 -21.66 24.24
N ILE A 499 -9.70 -21.23 24.16
CA ILE A 499 -10.73 -21.58 25.14
C ILE A 499 -11.04 -23.09 25.07
N THR A 500 -10.96 -23.75 26.22
CA THR A 500 -11.25 -25.19 26.35
C THR A 500 -12.71 -25.48 26.66
N GLU A 501 -13.37 -24.60 27.42
CA GLU A 501 -14.76 -24.73 27.84
C GLU A 501 -15.41 -23.35 28.02
N LEU A 502 -16.72 -23.29 27.79
CA LEU A 502 -17.53 -22.10 28.06
C LEU A 502 -18.15 -22.22 29.47
N PRO A 503 -17.99 -21.22 30.37
CA PRO A 503 -18.57 -21.28 31.71
C PRO A 503 -20.10 -21.34 31.67
N LEU A 504 -20.69 -22.09 32.61
CA LEU A 504 -22.15 -22.31 32.69
C LEU A 504 -22.95 -21.00 32.81
N SER A 505 -22.33 -19.95 33.36
CA SER A 505 -22.93 -18.62 33.54
C SER A 505 -23.22 -17.88 32.22
N ILE A 506 -22.53 -18.21 31.10
CA ILE A 506 -22.83 -17.64 29.77
C ILE A 506 -24.27 -17.93 29.37
N PHE A 507 -24.79 -19.09 29.75
CA PHE A 507 -26.15 -19.52 29.41
C PHE A 507 -27.23 -18.85 30.25
N HIS A 508 -26.87 -17.90 31.13
CA HIS A 508 -27.81 -16.98 31.79
C HIS A 508 -27.97 -15.64 31.03
N LEU A 509 -27.18 -15.41 29.98
CA LEU A 509 -27.21 -14.19 29.17
C LEU A 509 -28.40 -14.21 28.19
N THR A 510 -29.60 -14.02 28.72
CA THR A 510 -30.86 -14.15 27.96
C THR A 510 -31.06 -13.12 26.83
N LYS A 511 -30.27 -12.04 26.80
CA LYS A 511 -30.26 -11.03 25.73
C LYS A 511 -29.20 -11.28 24.63
N LEU A 512 -28.39 -12.34 24.75
CA LEU A 512 -27.36 -12.64 23.77
C LEU A 512 -28.00 -13.00 22.42
N GLU A 513 -27.69 -12.21 21.40
CA GLU A 513 -28.17 -12.34 20.02
C GLU A 513 -27.13 -13.06 19.14
N LYS A 514 -25.83 -12.85 19.39
CA LYS A 514 -24.73 -13.46 18.62
C LYS A 514 -23.65 -14.07 19.51
N LEU A 515 -23.34 -15.34 19.26
CA LEU A 515 -22.23 -16.06 19.88
C LEU A 515 -21.34 -16.69 18.79
N SER A 516 -20.09 -16.24 18.70
CA SER A 516 -19.10 -16.79 17.78
C SER A 516 -17.88 -17.31 18.53
N ALA A 517 -17.50 -18.56 18.28
CA ALA A 517 -16.29 -19.19 18.81
C ALA A 517 -15.57 -19.99 17.72
N ASN A 518 -15.51 -19.42 16.51
CA ASN A 518 -14.86 -20.05 15.36
C ASN A 518 -13.37 -20.26 15.63
N GLY A 519 -12.74 -21.32 15.11
CA GLY A 519 -11.31 -21.58 15.31
C GLY A 519 -10.90 -21.92 16.76
N CYS A 520 -11.85 -22.12 17.68
CA CYS A 520 -11.55 -22.60 19.04
C CYS A 520 -11.27 -24.11 19.02
N HIS A 521 -10.07 -24.50 18.58
CA HIS A 521 -9.69 -25.89 18.34
C HIS A 521 -9.66 -26.78 19.60
N LEU A 522 -9.76 -26.21 20.80
CA LEU A 522 -9.78 -26.94 22.07
C LEU A 522 -11.19 -27.10 22.66
N LEU A 523 -12.19 -26.42 22.10
CA LEU A 523 -13.57 -26.49 22.58
C LEU A 523 -14.24 -27.79 22.13
N LYS A 524 -14.42 -28.73 23.06
CA LYS A 524 -14.93 -30.08 22.76
C LYS A 524 -16.43 -30.27 22.96
N LYS A 525 -17.04 -29.53 23.89
CA LYS A 525 -18.45 -29.72 24.28
C LYS A 525 -19.12 -28.39 24.59
N LEU A 526 -20.43 -28.34 24.35
CA LEU A 526 -21.31 -27.31 24.88
C LEU A 526 -22.14 -27.86 26.03
N PRO A 527 -22.44 -27.06 27.08
CA PRO A 527 -23.28 -27.51 28.18
C PRO A 527 -24.73 -27.81 27.78
N THR A 528 -25.40 -28.66 28.55
CA THR A 528 -26.82 -29.00 28.34
C THR A 528 -27.78 -27.82 28.53
N CYS A 529 -27.30 -26.68 29.05
CA CYS A 529 -28.09 -25.47 29.22
C CYS A 529 -28.03 -24.51 28.01
N THR A 530 -27.41 -24.88 26.88
CA THR A 530 -27.31 -24.02 25.68
C THR A 530 -28.65 -23.44 25.23
N GLY A 531 -29.73 -24.22 25.34
CA GLY A 531 -31.09 -23.78 25.00
C GLY A 531 -31.65 -22.61 25.81
N LYS A 532 -30.98 -22.16 26.89
CA LYS A 532 -31.43 -20.99 27.68
C LYS A 532 -31.17 -19.64 27.02
N LEU A 533 -30.38 -19.60 25.93
CA LEU A 533 -30.09 -18.37 25.18
C LEU A 533 -31.26 -17.99 24.25
N CYS A 534 -32.43 -17.71 24.82
CA CYS A 534 -33.68 -17.54 24.06
C CYS A 534 -33.70 -16.37 23.06
N SER A 535 -32.73 -15.45 23.12
CA SER A 535 -32.58 -14.35 22.17
C SER A 535 -31.58 -14.62 21.05
N LEU A 536 -30.91 -15.78 21.06
CA LEU A 536 -29.81 -16.07 20.13
C LEU A 536 -30.33 -16.21 18.70
N GLN A 537 -29.75 -15.42 17.80
CA GLN A 537 -30.02 -15.38 16.35
C GLN A 537 -28.89 -16.03 15.56
N GLU A 538 -27.64 -15.88 16.01
CA GLU A 538 -26.45 -16.44 15.34
C GLU A 538 -25.60 -17.25 16.32
N LEU A 539 -25.36 -18.52 15.97
CA LEU A 539 -24.41 -19.41 16.65
C LEU A 539 -23.39 -19.94 15.65
N SER A 540 -22.12 -19.54 15.81
CA SER A 540 -21.02 -19.95 14.93
C SER A 540 -19.90 -20.61 15.72
N LEU A 541 -19.62 -21.88 15.43
CA LEU A 541 -18.61 -22.71 16.12
C LEU A 541 -17.70 -23.42 15.10
N ASN A 542 -17.40 -22.75 13.99
CA ASN A 542 -16.63 -23.31 12.89
C ASN A 542 -15.23 -23.73 13.34
N HIS A 543 -14.68 -24.80 12.78
CA HIS A 543 -13.33 -25.30 13.03
C HIS A 543 -13.03 -25.58 14.51
N THR A 544 -14.05 -25.91 15.30
CA THR A 544 -13.90 -26.34 16.71
C THR A 544 -13.70 -27.86 16.80
N ALA A 545 -13.29 -28.34 17.98
CA ALA A 545 -13.19 -29.77 18.27
C ALA A 545 -14.49 -30.36 18.83
N LEU A 546 -15.63 -29.73 18.55
CA LEU A 546 -16.94 -30.12 19.07
C LEU A 546 -17.26 -31.58 18.71
N GLU A 547 -17.47 -32.43 19.72
CA GLU A 547 -17.78 -33.86 19.55
C GLU A 547 -19.29 -34.10 19.34
N GLU A 548 -20.12 -33.34 20.06
CA GLU A 548 -21.57 -33.45 20.08
C GLU A 548 -22.22 -32.07 20.25
N LEU A 549 -23.39 -31.88 19.62
CA LEU A 549 -24.24 -30.72 19.83
C LEU A 549 -25.36 -31.10 20.82
N PRO A 550 -25.56 -30.37 21.94
CA PRO A 550 -26.51 -30.79 22.97
C PRO A 550 -27.97 -30.66 22.50
N ASP A 551 -28.84 -31.58 22.93
CA ASP A 551 -30.26 -31.59 22.56
C ASP A 551 -30.98 -30.26 22.88
N SER A 552 -30.53 -29.53 23.90
CA SER A 552 -31.08 -28.23 24.28
C SER A 552 -30.97 -27.15 23.19
N VAL A 553 -30.10 -27.31 22.18
CA VAL A 553 -29.99 -26.36 21.06
C VAL A 553 -31.33 -26.19 20.33
N GLY A 554 -32.15 -27.23 20.27
CA GLY A 554 -33.49 -27.16 19.68
C GLY A 554 -34.46 -26.20 20.39
N SER A 555 -34.12 -25.67 21.56
CA SER A 555 -34.93 -24.66 22.28
C SER A 555 -34.61 -23.21 21.86
N LEU A 556 -33.67 -22.99 20.94
CA LEU A 556 -33.29 -21.67 20.46
C LEU A 556 -34.25 -21.17 19.38
N GLU A 557 -35.48 -20.80 19.77
CA GLU A 557 -36.58 -20.48 18.85
C GLU A 557 -36.29 -19.32 17.88
N LYS A 558 -35.44 -18.37 18.26
CA LYS A 558 -35.04 -17.20 17.44
C LYS A 558 -33.79 -17.43 16.59
N LEU A 559 -33.19 -18.62 16.61
CA LEU A 559 -31.94 -18.88 15.89
C LEU A 559 -32.18 -18.85 14.39
N GLU A 560 -31.52 -17.93 13.69
CA GLU A 560 -31.60 -17.75 12.24
C GLU A 560 -30.43 -18.40 11.50
N MET A 561 -29.25 -18.45 12.14
CA MET A 561 -28.02 -19.02 11.58
C MET A 561 -27.35 -19.96 12.58
N LEU A 562 -27.09 -21.19 12.15
CA LEU A 562 -26.25 -22.17 12.84
C LEU A 562 -25.09 -22.60 11.92
N SER A 563 -23.86 -22.34 12.35
CA SER A 563 -22.66 -22.68 11.58
C SER A 563 -21.72 -23.56 12.40
N LEU A 564 -21.47 -24.78 11.91
CA LEU A 564 -20.59 -25.81 12.47
C LEU A 564 -19.57 -26.31 11.42
N THR A 565 -19.21 -25.47 10.46
CA THR A 565 -18.28 -25.77 9.37
C THR A 565 -16.92 -26.18 9.90
N GLY A 566 -16.36 -27.28 9.41
CA GLY A 566 -15.03 -27.77 9.77
C GLY A 566 -14.94 -28.43 11.14
N CYS A 567 -16.07 -28.73 11.79
CA CYS A 567 -16.13 -29.50 13.04
C CYS A 567 -15.93 -30.99 12.76
N LYS A 568 -14.68 -31.40 12.55
CA LYS A 568 -14.33 -32.77 12.12
C LYS A 568 -14.67 -33.86 13.15
N SER A 569 -14.74 -33.51 14.44
CA SER A 569 -15.10 -34.44 15.53
C SER A 569 -16.61 -34.60 15.72
N LEU A 570 -17.42 -33.72 15.11
CA LEU A 570 -18.87 -33.71 15.30
C LEU A 570 -19.48 -34.87 14.52
N SER A 571 -20.01 -35.87 15.22
CA SER A 571 -20.47 -37.11 14.60
C SER A 571 -21.97 -37.17 14.28
N VAL A 572 -22.79 -36.43 15.03
CA VAL A 572 -24.27 -36.45 14.95
C VAL A 572 -24.83 -35.04 15.18
N ILE A 573 -25.89 -34.70 14.44
CA ILE A 573 -26.74 -33.53 14.71
C ILE A 573 -28.02 -34.03 15.42
N PRO A 574 -28.39 -33.49 16.60
CA PRO A 574 -29.50 -34.00 17.39
C PRO A 574 -30.85 -33.78 16.68
N ASN A 575 -31.81 -34.69 16.92
CA ASN A 575 -33.17 -34.58 16.38
C ASN A 575 -33.89 -33.30 16.82
N SER A 576 -33.51 -32.71 17.95
CA SER A 576 -34.06 -31.43 18.42
C SER A 576 -33.76 -30.26 17.48
N THR A 577 -32.75 -30.36 16.60
CA THR A 577 -32.42 -29.33 15.60
C THR A 577 -33.59 -28.98 14.69
N GLY A 578 -34.48 -29.94 14.40
CA GLY A 578 -35.71 -29.69 13.63
C GLY A 578 -36.74 -28.80 14.33
N LYS A 579 -36.56 -28.44 15.61
CA LYS A 579 -37.40 -27.49 16.35
C LYS A 579 -37.00 -26.02 16.14
N LEU A 580 -35.89 -25.76 15.45
CA LEU A 580 -35.39 -24.42 15.18
C LEU A 580 -36.23 -23.72 14.09
N ILE A 581 -37.46 -23.34 14.42
CA ILE A 581 -38.45 -22.83 13.47
C ILE A 581 -38.04 -21.55 12.75
N SER A 582 -37.13 -20.74 13.32
CA SER A 582 -36.63 -19.52 12.68
C SER A 582 -35.37 -19.73 11.83
N LEU A 583 -34.84 -20.96 11.76
CA LEU A 583 -33.55 -21.22 11.13
C LEU A 583 -33.64 -21.01 9.61
N THR A 584 -32.82 -20.08 9.11
CA THR A 584 -32.73 -19.75 7.68
C THR A 584 -31.46 -20.29 7.05
N GLN A 585 -30.39 -20.47 7.83
CA GLN A 585 -29.08 -20.87 7.35
C GLN A 585 -28.45 -21.94 8.25
N LEU A 586 -28.11 -23.09 7.66
CA LEU A 586 -27.43 -24.19 8.33
C LEU A 586 -26.17 -24.58 7.56
N TYR A 587 -25.01 -24.35 8.18
CA TYR A 587 -23.70 -24.68 7.60
C TYR A 587 -23.02 -25.78 8.41
N LEU A 588 -22.72 -26.88 7.74
CA LEU A 588 -22.11 -28.08 8.31
C LEU A 588 -20.92 -28.56 7.47
N ASP A 589 -20.42 -27.74 6.54
CA ASP A 589 -19.38 -28.17 5.59
C ASP A 589 -18.14 -28.73 6.29
N GLY A 590 -17.56 -29.84 5.82
CA GLY A 590 -16.35 -30.43 6.40
C GLY A 590 -16.52 -30.95 7.82
N SER A 591 -17.76 -31.12 8.30
CA SER A 591 -18.04 -31.75 9.59
C SER A 591 -17.96 -33.29 9.51
N GLY A 592 -17.78 -33.94 10.66
CA GLY A 592 -17.65 -35.40 10.77
C GLY A 592 -18.97 -36.18 10.75
N ILE A 593 -20.08 -35.51 10.40
CA ILE A 593 -21.43 -36.07 10.53
C ILE A 593 -21.62 -37.28 9.63
N LYS A 594 -22.29 -38.31 10.15
CA LYS A 594 -22.59 -39.54 9.41
C LYS A 594 -23.95 -39.52 8.71
N GLU A 595 -24.92 -38.85 9.32
CA GLU A 595 -26.28 -38.73 8.82
C GLU A 595 -26.90 -37.40 9.26
N LEU A 596 -27.86 -36.91 8.49
CA LEU A 596 -28.73 -35.80 8.89
C LEU A 596 -29.98 -36.35 9.61
N PRO A 597 -30.46 -35.69 10.68
CA PRO A 597 -31.64 -36.15 11.41
C PRO A 597 -32.90 -36.04 10.55
N ALA A 598 -33.83 -36.98 10.70
CA ALA A 598 -35.10 -36.96 9.97
C ALA A 598 -35.94 -35.70 10.26
N SER A 599 -35.73 -35.05 11.40
CA SER A 599 -36.39 -33.80 11.77
C SER A 599 -35.92 -32.58 10.96
N ILE A 600 -34.86 -32.69 10.13
CA ILE A 600 -34.39 -31.58 9.29
C ILE A 600 -35.49 -31.06 8.35
N GLY A 601 -36.38 -31.93 7.90
CA GLY A 601 -37.53 -31.57 7.06
C GLY A 601 -38.55 -30.64 7.73
N ALA A 602 -38.53 -30.51 9.06
CA ALA A 602 -39.41 -29.60 9.80
C ALA A 602 -38.98 -28.12 9.71
N LEU A 603 -37.78 -27.83 9.17
CA LEU A 603 -37.23 -26.48 9.06
C LEU A 603 -37.82 -25.74 7.84
N SER A 604 -39.09 -25.33 7.94
CA SER A 604 -39.85 -24.75 6.82
C SER A 604 -39.31 -23.41 6.30
N TYR A 605 -38.51 -22.68 7.08
CA TYR A 605 -37.91 -21.39 6.72
C TYR A 605 -36.44 -21.50 6.27
N LEU A 606 -35.89 -22.72 6.21
CA LEU A 606 -34.49 -22.93 5.83
C LEU A 606 -34.29 -22.54 4.37
N ARG A 607 -33.46 -21.51 4.14
CA ARG A 607 -33.11 -21.00 2.81
C ARG A 607 -31.80 -21.55 2.29
N LYS A 608 -30.84 -21.83 3.19
CA LYS A 608 -29.52 -22.34 2.84
C LYS A 608 -29.15 -23.54 3.69
N LEU A 609 -28.83 -24.65 3.03
CA LEU A 609 -28.30 -25.85 3.67
C LEU A 609 -26.98 -26.23 3.00
N SER A 610 -25.92 -26.31 3.79
CA SER A 610 -24.60 -26.64 3.31
C SER A 610 -24.00 -27.78 4.13
N VAL A 611 -23.73 -28.90 3.47
CA VAL A 611 -23.11 -30.11 4.03
C VAL A 611 -21.94 -30.57 3.13
N GLY A 612 -21.32 -29.62 2.43
CA GLY A 612 -20.18 -29.90 1.55
C GLY A 612 -18.99 -30.50 2.28
N ASP A 613 -18.14 -31.28 1.63
CA ASP A 613 -16.96 -31.96 2.17
C ASP A 613 -17.21 -32.80 3.47
N CYS A 614 -18.47 -33.17 3.76
CA CYS A 614 -18.81 -34.11 4.84
C CYS A 614 -18.49 -35.54 4.41
N THR A 615 -17.21 -35.91 4.50
CA THR A 615 -16.68 -37.19 3.97
C THR A 615 -17.21 -38.45 4.65
N SER A 616 -18.00 -38.34 5.73
CA SER A 616 -18.65 -39.47 6.40
C SER A 616 -20.15 -39.57 6.09
N LEU A 617 -20.74 -38.55 5.47
CA LEU A 617 -22.17 -38.47 5.18
C LEU A 617 -22.49 -39.31 3.94
N ASP A 618 -23.24 -40.40 4.11
CA ASP A 618 -23.60 -41.34 3.04
C ASP A 618 -25.11 -41.46 2.77
N LYS A 619 -25.96 -40.92 3.65
CA LYS A 619 -27.43 -40.99 3.55
C LYS A 619 -28.09 -39.63 3.80
N PHE A 620 -29.16 -39.38 3.06
CA PHE A 620 -30.05 -38.22 3.22
C PHE A 620 -31.47 -38.69 3.56
N PRO A 621 -32.15 -38.07 4.54
CA PRO A 621 -33.50 -38.48 4.93
C PRO A 621 -34.55 -38.02 3.90
N VAL A 622 -35.57 -38.85 3.67
CA VAL A 622 -36.69 -38.55 2.75
C VAL A 622 -37.41 -37.25 3.13
N SER A 623 -37.47 -36.94 4.42
CA SER A 623 -38.10 -35.71 4.94
C SER A 623 -37.50 -34.40 4.41
N MET A 624 -36.31 -34.42 3.79
CA MET A 624 -35.78 -33.24 3.10
C MET A 624 -36.69 -32.73 1.98
N GLU A 625 -37.58 -33.57 1.45
CA GLU A 625 -38.60 -33.14 0.48
C GLU A 625 -39.48 -32.00 1.01
N ALA A 626 -39.63 -31.87 2.34
CA ALA A 626 -40.45 -30.85 2.99
C ALA A 626 -39.76 -29.47 3.10
N LEU A 627 -38.51 -29.32 2.64
CA LEU A 627 -37.75 -28.06 2.66
C LEU A 627 -38.22 -27.09 1.56
N VAL A 628 -39.44 -26.57 1.68
CA VAL A 628 -40.10 -25.77 0.64
C VAL A 628 -39.46 -24.40 0.37
N SER A 629 -38.76 -23.82 1.35
CA SER A 629 -38.15 -22.48 1.26
C SER A 629 -36.67 -22.48 0.86
N ILE A 630 -36.10 -23.66 0.58
CA ILE A 630 -34.66 -23.79 0.28
C ILE A 630 -34.35 -23.12 -1.07
N VAL A 631 -33.30 -22.32 -1.09
CA VAL A 631 -32.81 -21.56 -2.26
C VAL A 631 -31.44 -22.05 -2.69
N GLU A 632 -30.59 -22.44 -1.73
CA GLU A 632 -29.24 -22.95 -1.97
C GLU A 632 -29.01 -24.25 -1.19
N LEU A 633 -28.64 -25.30 -1.90
CA LEU A 633 -28.31 -26.61 -1.34
C LEU A 633 -26.92 -27.04 -1.82
N LYS A 634 -26.00 -27.26 -0.88
CA LYS A 634 -24.63 -27.68 -1.16
C LYS A 634 -24.31 -29.02 -0.50
N LEU A 635 -23.95 -29.99 -1.33
CA LEU A 635 -23.73 -31.41 -1.02
C LEU A 635 -22.37 -31.92 -1.54
N ASP A 636 -21.47 -31.01 -1.96
CA ASP A 636 -20.18 -31.35 -2.54
C ASP A 636 -19.39 -32.33 -1.67
N GLY A 637 -18.59 -33.24 -2.23
CA GLY A 637 -17.62 -34.04 -1.47
C GLY A 637 -18.21 -35.00 -0.42
N THR A 638 -19.51 -35.27 -0.49
CA THR A 638 -20.19 -36.28 0.35
C THR A 638 -19.97 -37.69 -0.20
N LYS A 639 -20.18 -38.71 0.64
CA LYS A 639 -20.08 -40.14 0.27
C LYS A 639 -21.40 -40.75 -0.18
N VAL A 640 -22.36 -39.91 -0.59
CA VAL A 640 -23.68 -40.36 -1.01
C VAL A 640 -23.57 -41.32 -2.20
N SER A 641 -24.21 -42.49 -2.07
CA SER A 641 -24.26 -43.51 -3.11
C SER A 641 -25.56 -43.46 -3.92
N ASN A 642 -26.66 -43.06 -3.27
CA ASN A 642 -27.95 -42.83 -3.86
C ASN A 642 -28.72 -41.74 -3.09
N PHE A 643 -29.61 -41.05 -3.80
CA PHE A 643 -30.61 -40.16 -3.20
C PHE A 643 -31.97 -40.86 -3.19
N PRO A 644 -32.85 -40.59 -2.22
CA PRO A 644 -34.26 -40.97 -2.30
C PRO A 644 -34.91 -40.37 -3.55
N ASP A 645 -35.78 -41.13 -4.23
CA ASP A 645 -36.38 -40.71 -5.50
C ASP A 645 -37.17 -39.40 -5.38
N GLU A 646 -37.83 -39.14 -4.25
CA GLU A 646 -38.70 -37.97 -4.02
C GLU A 646 -37.98 -36.77 -3.36
N ILE A 647 -36.67 -36.86 -3.07
CA ILE A 647 -35.94 -35.87 -2.24
C ILE A 647 -36.09 -34.41 -2.72
N PHE A 648 -36.18 -34.17 -4.03
CA PHE A 648 -36.22 -32.82 -4.61
C PHE A 648 -37.65 -32.31 -4.89
N VAL A 649 -38.70 -33.13 -4.71
CA VAL A 649 -40.06 -32.83 -5.19
C VAL A 649 -40.64 -31.54 -4.57
N GLY A 650 -40.40 -31.28 -3.29
CA GLY A 650 -40.94 -30.09 -2.61
C GLY A 650 -40.05 -28.83 -2.66
N MET A 651 -38.81 -28.92 -3.18
CA MET A 651 -37.82 -27.83 -3.17
C MET A 651 -38.03 -26.83 -4.33
N LYS A 652 -39.24 -26.29 -4.47
CA LYS A 652 -39.64 -25.47 -5.64
C LYS A 652 -38.93 -24.12 -5.74
N MET A 653 -38.33 -23.62 -4.66
CA MET A 653 -37.58 -22.36 -4.61
C MET A 653 -36.07 -22.53 -4.82
N LEU A 654 -35.59 -23.77 -5.04
CA LEU A 654 -34.16 -24.05 -5.13
C LEU A 654 -33.58 -23.47 -6.41
N GLU A 655 -32.75 -22.44 -6.27
CA GLU A 655 -32.09 -21.75 -7.38
C GLU A 655 -30.71 -22.33 -7.68
N LYS A 656 -30.03 -22.88 -6.66
CA LYS A 656 -28.65 -23.36 -6.74
C LYS A 656 -28.47 -24.70 -6.05
N LEU A 657 -28.01 -25.70 -6.81
CA LEU A 657 -27.66 -27.03 -6.32
C LEU A 657 -26.19 -27.35 -6.66
N GLU A 658 -25.38 -27.55 -5.64
CA GLU A 658 -23.98 -28.01 -5.76
C GLU A 658 -23.88 -29.42 -5.19
N MET A 659 -23.50 -30.40 -6.02
CA MET A 659 -23.28 -31.80 -5.63
C MET A 659 -22.10 -32.40 -6.39
N GLY A 660 -20.99 -31.66 -6.48
CA GLY A 660 -19.73 -32.12 -7.04
C GLY A 660 -18.95 -33.05 -6.12
N LYS A 661 -17.90 -33.72 -6.64
CA LYS A 661 -17.02 -34.65 -5.92
C LYS A 661 -17.76 -35.83 -5.24
N VAL A 662 -18.96 -36.15 -5.70
CA VAL A 662 -19.76 -37.29 -5.22
C VAL A 662 -19.35 -38.58 -5.95
N GLN A 663 -18.21 -39.14 -5.54
CA GLN A 663 -17.56 -40.25 -6.26
C GLN A 663 -18.32 -41.59 -6.21
N HIS A 664 -19.30 -41.72 -5.31
CA HIS A 664 -20.10 -42.94 -5.14
C HIS A 664 -21.46 -42.86 -5.84
N LEU A 665 -21.90 -41.67 -6.24
CA LEU A 665 -23.19 -41.44 -6.87
C LEU A 665 -23.16 -41.86 -8.34
N LYS A 666 -23.94 -42.90 -8.69
CA LYS A 666 -24.03 -43.42 -10.07
C LYS A 666 -25.17 -42.82 -10.89
N PHE A 667 -26.28 -42.51 -10.22
CA PHE A 667 -27.52 -42.05 -10.80
C PHE A 667 -28.06 -40.84 -10.04
N VAL A 668 -28.66 -39.91 -10.76
CA VAL A 668 -29.36 -38.76 -10.20
C VAL A 668 -30.87 -39.02 -10.27
N PRO A 669 -31.65 -38.77 -9.21
CA PRO A 669 -33.07 -39.08 -9.20
C PRO A 669 -33.84 -38.22 -10.22
N VAL A 670 -34.93 -38.79 -10.75
CA VAL A 670 -35.82 -38.11 -11.72
C VAL A 670 -36.40 -36.81 -11.14
N SER A 671 -36.57 -36.75 -9.81
CA SER A 671 -37.07 -35.56 -9.11
C SER A 671 -36.24 -34.30 -9.29
N LEU A 672 -34.97 -34.41 -9.72
CA LEU A 672 -34.14 -33.25 -10.09
C LEU A 672 -34.84 -32.35 -11.13
N GLY A 673 -35.51 -32.93 -12.12
CA GLY A 673 -36.20 -32.17 -13.18
C GLY A 673 -37.40 -31.36 -12.70
N TYR A 674 -37.89 -31.59 -11.49
CA TYR A 674 -39.01 -30.82 -10.93
C TYR A 674 -38.58 -29.51 -10.24
N LEU A 675 -37.27 -29.23 -10.18
CA LEU A 675 -36.70 -28.00 -9.61
C LEU A 675 -36.86 -26.81 -10.59
N SER A 676 -38.09 -26.35 -10.80
CA SER A 676 -38.41 -25.32 -11.81
C SER A 676 -37.70 -23.98 -11.62
N ALA A 677 -37.25 -23.66 -10.40
CA ALA A 677 -36.48 -22.44 -10.10
C ALA A 677 -34.97 -22.58 -10.31
N LEU A 678 -34.46 -23.77 -10.61
CA LEU A 678 -33.03 -24.05 -10.64
C LEU A 678 -32.33 -23.30 -11.77
N THR A 679 -31.34 -22.49 -11.41
CA THR A 679 -30.52 -21.70 -12.35
C THR A 679 -29.09 -22.21 -12.43
N ILE A 680 -28.58 -22.83 -11.37
CA ILE A 680 -27.22 -23.36 -11.27
C ILE A 680 -27.25 -24.80 -10.79
N LEU A 681 -26.69 -25.70 -11.59
CA LEU A 681 -26.43 -27.09 -11.24
C LEU A 681 -24.93 -27.38 -11.41
N ASP A 682 -24.24 -27.61 -10.30
CA ASP A 682 -22.82 -28.01 -10.30
C ASP A 682 -22.69 -29.46 -9.81
N MET A 683 -22.18 -30.32 -10.69
CA MET A 683 -21.89 -31.73 -10.43
C MET A 683 -20.47 -32.11 -10.84
N HIS A 684 -19.50 -31.18 -10.75
CA HIS A 684 -18.13 -31.49 -11.15
C HIS A 684 -17.55 -32.68 -10.37
N ASP A 685 -16.72 -33.51 -11.00
CA ASP A 685 -16.03 -34.67 -10.39
C ASP A 685 -16.99 -35.69 -9.76
N ALA A 686 -18.20 -35.82 -10.30
CA ALA A 686 -19.16 -36.86 -9.94
C ALA A 686 -18.94 -38.14 -10.76
N ASN A 687 -19.31 -39.30 -10.20
CA ASN A 687 -19.15 -40.60 -10.86
C ASN A 687 -20.44 -41.07 -11.59
N ILE A 688 -21.26 -40.10 -12.00
CA ILE A 688 -22.52 -40.36 -12.70
C ILE A 688 -22.27 -40.96 -14.08
N THR A 689 -23.14 -41.90 -14.46
CA THR A 689 -23.05 -42.60 -15.75
C THR A 689 -23.89 -41.92 -16.85
N GLU A 690 -25.03 -41.37 -16.46
CA GLU A 690 -25.99 -40.64 -17.30
C GLU A 690 -26.73 -39.59 -16.48
N LEU A 691 -27.29 -38.58 -17.17
CA LEU A 691 -28.25 -37.64 -16.61
C LEU A 691 -29.68 -38.11 -16.94
N PRO A 692 -30.67 -37.89 -16.06
CA PRO A 692 -32.05 -38.29 -16.31
C PRO A 692 -32.68 -37.45 -17.42
N GLU A 693 -33.62 -38.03 -18.19
CA GLU A 693 -34.41 -37.29 -19.21
C GLU A 693 -35.23 -36.13 -18.63
N SER A 694 -35.50 -36.13 -17.32
CA SER A 694 -36.17 -35.01 -16.67
C SER A 694 -35.29 -33.75 -16.58
N ILE A 695 -33.97 -33.83 -16.84
CA ILE A 695 -33.08 -32.65 -16.84
C ILE A 695 -33.58 -31.57 -17.81
N GLY A 696 -34.15 -31.95 -18.95
CA GLY A 696 -34.68 -31.00 -19.93
C GLY A 696 -35.92 -30.22 -19.47
N MET A 697 -36.51 -30.55 -18.31
CA MET A 697 -37.59 -29.78 -17.69
C MET A 697 -37.09 -28.50 -17.00
N LEU A 698 -35.78 -28.37 -16.79
CA LEU A 698 -35.15 -27.23 -16.10
C LEU A 698 -35.01 -26.02 -17.04
N GLU A 699 -36.12 -25.45 -17.51
CA GLU A 699 -36.11 -24.37 -18.51
C GLU A 699 -35.38 -23.09 -18.06
N ASN A 700 -35.24 -22.87 -16.74
CA ASN A 700 -34.54 -21.74 -16.13
C ASN A 700 -33.05 -21.99 -15.87
N LEU A 701 -32.54 -23.20 -16.18
CA LEU A 701 -31.14 -23.55 -15.91
C LEU A 701 -30.22 -22.69 -16.78
N ILE A 702 -29.34 -21.92 -16.13
CA ILE A 702 -28.41 -21.00 -16.78
C ILE A 702 -27.00 -21.61 -16.86
N ARG A 703 -26.60 -22.33 -15.81
CA ARG A 703 -25.28 -22.95 -15.70
C ARG A 703 -25.38 -24.42 -15.32
N LEU A 704 -24.78 -25.27 -16.16
CA LEU A 704 -24.60 -26.69 -15.91
C LEU A 704 -23.12 -27.04 -15.93
N ARG A 705 -22.60 -27.57 -14.81
CA ARG A 705 -21.20 -28.00 -14.71
C ARG A 705 -21.12 -29.50 -14.41
N LEU A 706 -20.42 -30.20 -15.29
CA LEU A 706 -20.18 -31.64 -15.32
C LEU A 706 -18.67 -31.95 -15.49
N ASP A 707 -17.80 -30.97 -15.28
CA ASP A 707 -16.35 -31.13 -15.40
C ASP A 707 -15.87 -32.35 -14.62
N LYS A 708 -14.98 -33.16 -15.19
CA LYS A 708 -14.37 -34.37 -14.59
C LYS A 708 -15.35 -35.49 -14.25
N CYS A 709 -16.57 -35.48 -14.81
CA CYS A 709 -17.46 -36.65 -14.73
C CYS A 709 -16.99 -37.76 -15.67
N LYS A 710 -15.94 -38.49 -15.26
CA LYS A 710 -15.21 -39.45 -16.11
C LYS A 710 -16.00 -40.69 -16.51
N GLN A 711 -17.14 -40.97 -15.87
CA GLN A 711 -18.02 -42.09 -16.22
C GLN A 711 -19.25 -41.64 -17.03
N LEU A 712 -19.43 -40.34 -17.25
CA LEU A 712 -20.58 -39.83 -18.00
C LEU A 712 -20.39 -40.15 -19.49
N GLN A 713 -21.16 -41.11 -19.99
CA GLN A 713 -21.01 -41.63 -21.36
C GLN A 713 -21.97 -41.00 -22.37
N ARG A 714 -23.13 -40.51 -21.91
CA ARG A 714 -24.19 -39.96 -22.76
C ARG A 714 -24.88 -38.77 -22.08
N LEU A 715 -25.33 -37.82 -22.89
CA LEU A 715 -26.31 -36.80 -22.49
C LEU A 715 -27.70 -37.23 -23.01
N PRO A 716 -28.78 -36.95 -22.27
CA PRO A 716 -30.16 -37.25 -22.68
C PRO A 716 -30.60 -36.36 -23.84
N ASP A 717 -31.55 -36.83 -24.65
CA ASP A 717 -32.07 -36.06 -25.81
C ASP A 717 -32.81 -34.80 -25.34
N SER A 718 -33.41 -34.83 -24.17
CA SER A 718 -34.05 -33.66 -23.54
C SER A 718 -33.08 -32.51 -23.19
N ILE A 719 -31.75 -32.68 -23.25
CA ILE A 719 -30.79 -31.60 -22.96
C ILE A 719 -31.00 -30.38 -23.85
N GLY A 720 -31.44 -30.58 -25.10
CA GLY A 720 -31.76 -29.51 -26.05
C GLY A 720 -32.93 -28.60 -25.62
N ASN A 721 -33.75 -29.03 -24.64
CA ASN A 721 -34.87 -28.25 -24.12
C ASN A 721 -34.45 -27.17 -23.10
N LEU A 722 -33.17 -27.12 -22.70
CA LEU A 722 -32.65 -26.13 -21.74
C LEU A 722 -32.49 -24.75 -22.39
N LYS A 723 -33.61 -24.06 -22.63
CA LYS A 723 -33.68 -22.79 -23.38
C LYS A 723 -32.89 -21.65 -22.76
N SER A 724 -32.68 -21.65 -21.44
CA SER A 724 -31.94 -20.59 -20.72
C SER A 724 -30.46 -20.89 -20.53
N LEU A 725 -29.98 -22.07 -20.95
CA LEU A 725 -28.62 -22.51 -20.66
C LEU A 725 -27.59 -21.65 -21.41
N ARG A 726 -26.72 -20.99 -20.64
CA ARG A 726 -25.64 -20.12 -21.16
C ARG A 726 -24.27 -20.74 -21.01
N TRP A 727 -24.06 -21.50 -19.93
CA TRP A 727 -22.75 -22.08 -19.60
C TRP A 727 -22.88 -23.59 -19.43
N LEU A 728 -22.25 -24.34 -20.33
CA LEU A 728 -22.12 -25.79 -20.24
C LEU A 728 -20.66 -26.18 -20.15
N MET A 729 -20.26 -26.66 -18.98
CA MET A 729 -18.90 -27.10 -18.69
C MET A 729 -18.90 -28.61 -18.50
N MET A 730 -18.18 -29.34 -19.33
CA MET A 730 -18.12 -30.81 -19.34
C MET A 730 -16.73 -31.30 -19.72
N LYS A 731 -15.70 -30.61 -19.21
CA LYS A 731 -14.28 -30.97 -19.38
C LYS A 731 -14.03 -32.36 -18.86
N GLU A 732 -13.11 -33.11 -19.47
CA GLU A 732 -12.64 -34.41 -18.96
C GLU A 732 -13.78 -35.41 -18.67
N THR A 733 -14.85 -35.38 -19.48
CA THR A 733 -15.93 -36.39 -19.47
C THR A 733 -15.63 -37.53 -20.45
N ALA A 734 -16.35 -38.65 -20.31
CA ALA A 734 -16.27 -39.79 -21.25
C ALA A 734 -17.25 -39.68 -22.43
N LEU A 735 -17.83 -38.50 -22.65
CA LEU A 735 -18.74 -38.24 -23.76
C LEU A 735 -18.01 -38.38 -25.10
N THR A 736 -18.60 -39.16 -26.00
CA THR A 736 -18.09 -39.38 -27.37
C THR A 736 -19.00 -38.80 -28.44
N ARG A 737 -20.27 -38.56 -28.11
CA ARG A 737 -21.29 -38.01 -29.02
C ARG A 737 -22.19 -37.04 -28.27
N LEU A 738 -22.78 -36.11 -29.03
CA LEU A 738 -23.84 -35.21 -28.57
C LEU A 738 -25.18 -35.68 -29.17
N PRO A 739 -26.31 -35.48 -28.47
CA PRO A 739 -27.64 -35.79 -29.01
C PRO A 739 -28.03 -34.84 -30.15
N ASP A 740 -28.91 -35.26 -31.06
CA ASP A 740 -29.32 -34.46 -32.23
C ASP A 740 -30.01 -33.14 -31.83
N SER A 741 -30.64 -33.12 -30.65
CA SER A 741 -31.26 -31.93 -30.07
C SER A 741 -30.27 -30.91 -29.53
N PHE A 742 -28.97 -31.22 -29.42
CA PHE A 742 -27.98 -30.34 -28.78
C PHE A 742 -27.88 -28.97 -29.45
N GLY A 743 -28.05 -28.90 -30.77
CA GLY A 743 -28.10 -27.64 -31.52
C GLY A 743 -29.31 -26.74 -31.18
N MET A 744 -30.26 -27.19 -30.35
CA MET A 744 -31.39 -26.40 -29.87
C MET A 744 -31.04 -25.46 -28.70
N LEU A 745 -29.83 -25.57 -28.13
CA LEU A 745 -29.31 -24.72 -27.04
C LEU A 745 -28.96 -23.28 -27.50
N ARG A 746 -29.95 -22.55 -28.02
CA ARG A 746 -29.75 -21.24 -28.69
C ARG A 746 -29.20 -20.14 -27.80
N SER A 747 -29.35 -20.27 -26.47
CA SER A 747 -28.85 -19.31 -25.48
C SER A 747 -27.41 -19.59 -25.03
N LEU A 748 -26.76 -20.64 -25.55
CA LEU A 748 -25.45 -21.07 -25.09
C LEU A 748 -24.38 -20.05 -25.49
N VAL A 749 -23.63 -19.59 -24.48
CA VAL A 749 -22.56 -18.58 -24.61
C VAL A 749 -21.18 -19.24 -24.49
N GLU A 750 -21.03 -20.19 -23.57
CA GLU A 750 -19.77 -20.92 -23.38
C GLU A 750 -20.01 -22.42 -23.32
N LEU A 751 -19.31 -23.13 -24.18
CA LEU A 751 -19.27 -24.58 -24.24
C LEU A 751 -17.83 -25.04 -24.07
N ASP A 752 -17.53 -25.66 -22.94
CA ASP A 752 -16.22 -26.23 -22.69
C ASP A 752 -16.29 -27.73 -22.45
N MET A 753 -15.80 -28.47 -23.44
CA MET A 753 -15.82 -29.92 -23.48
C MET A 753 -14.40 -30.49 -23.49
N LYS A 754 -13.36 -29.69 -23.18
CA LYS A 754 -11.95 -30.09 -23.32
C LYS A 754 -11.68 -31.49 -22.76
N ARG A 755 -11.08 -32.35 -23.59
CA ARG A 755 -10.56 -33.65 -23.17
C ARG A 755 -9.05 -33.63 -23.29
N MET A 756 -8.36 -34.01 -22.21
CA MET A 756 -6.91 -34.20 -22.28
C MET A 756 -6.64 -35.52 -23.02
N PRO A 757 -5.80 -35.52 -24.07
CA PRO A 757 -5.35 -36.76 -24.68
C PRO A 757 -4.50 -37.52 -23.65
N TYR A 758 -4.94 -38.70 -23.22
CA TYR A 758 -4.10 -39.59 -22.44
C TYR A 758 -2.95 -40.05 -23.35
N LEU A 759 -1.72 -39.77 -22.94
CA LEU A 759 -0.50 -40.34 -23.55
C LEU A 759 -0.57 -41.86 -23.41
N ASN A 760 -1.12 -42.54 -24.42
CA ASN A 760 -0.96 -43.97 -24.55
C ASN A 760 0.50 -44.27 -24.85
N GLY A 761 1.25 -44.77 -23.85
CA GLY A 761 2.47 -45.54 -24.09
C GLY A 761 3.73 -45.11 -23.36
N ALA A 762 3.80 -45.33 -22.04
CA ALA A 762 5.03 -45.80 -21.38
C ALA A 762 4.62 -46.48 -20.06
N GLY A 763 4.93 -47.77 -19.93
CA GLY A 763 4.35 -48.66 -18.93
C GLY A 763 4.53 -48.23 -17.47
N ASN A 764 3.50 -48.48 -16.66
CA ASN A 764 3.60 -49.48 -15.61
C ASN A 764 2.25 -49.79 -14.98
N ASN A 765 2.10 -51.06 -14.65
CA ASN A 765 1.00 -51.67 -13.93
C ASN A 765 0.52 -50.84 -12.73
N MET A 766 -0.69 -50.31 -12.82
CA MET A 766 -1.57 -50.22 -11.65
C MET A 766 -3.03 -50.32 -12.10
N SER A 767 -3.60 -51.45 -11.75
CA SER A 767 -5.01 -51.80 -11.82
C SER A 767 -5.91 -50.75 -11.18
N THR A 768 -6.61 -49.98 -12.01
CA THR A 768 -8.00 -49.57 -11.77
C THR A 768 -8.73 -49.61 -13.11
N GLY A 769 -9.74 -50.48 -13.20
CA GLY A 769 -10.41 -50.84 -14.45
C GLY A 769 -11.25 -49.72 -15.03
N THR A 770 -10.64 -48.85 -15.83
CA THR A 770 -11.36 -48.09 -16.85
C THR A 770 -10.85 -48.55 -18.20
N ILE A 771 -11.45 -49.62 -18.71
CA ILE A 771 -11.36 -49.99 -20.13
C ILE A 771 -11.98 -48.81 -20.88
N ILE A 772 -11.17 -47.96 -21.51
CA ILE A 772 -11.67 -47.10 -22.59
C ILE A 772 -12.09 -48.09 -23.68
N PRO A 773 -13.35 -48.08 -24.14
CA PRO A 773 -13.74 -48.94 -25.25
C PRO A 773 -12.81 -48.65 -26.43
N GLU A 774 -12.18 -49.69 -26.98
CA GLU A 774 -11.68 -49.62 -28.35
C GLU A 774 -12.81 -48.99 -29.19
N ILE A 775 -12.53 -47.85 -29.83
CA ILE A 775 -13.48 -47.12 -30.65
C ILE A 775 -13.88 -48.04 -31.81
N ARG A 776 -14.97 -48.81 -31.64
CA ARG A 776 -15.53 -49.69 -32.69
C ARG A 776 -16.65 -49.05 -33.49
N GLU A 777 -17.19 -47.93 -33.02
CA GLU A 777 -18.13 -47.09 -33.78
C GLU A 777 -17.65 -45.64 -33.70
N GLN A 778 -17.14 -45.11 -34.81
CA GLN A 778 -16.78 -43.69 -34.88
C GLN A 778 -18.06 -42.87 -35.09
N PRO A 779 -18.39 -41.92 -34.19
CA PRO A 779 -19.47 -40.98 -34.44
C PRO A 779 -19.13 -40.13 -35.67
N SER A 780 -20.13 -39.83 -36.50
CA SER A 780 -19.96 -38.94 -37.64
C SER A 780 -19.63 -37.53 -37.13
N SER A 781 -18.36 -37.11 -37.28
CA SER A 781 -17.92 -35.74 -36.94
C SER A 781 -18.80 -34.67 -37.57
N GLU A 782 -19.43 -34.96 -38.71
CA GLU A 782 -20.41 -34.13 -39.39
C GLU A 782 -21.57 -33.72 -38.49
N ALA A 783 -22.22 -34.66 -37.78
CA ALA A 783 -23.36 -34.37 -36.91
C ALA A 783 -23.00 -33.47 -35.71
N ILE A 784 -21.81 -33.66 -35.12
CA ILE A 784 -21.31 -32.84 -34.01
C ILE A 784 -21.08 -31.39 -34.49
N LEU A 785 -20.43 -31.24 -35.65
CA LEU A 785 -20.12 -29.93 -36.22
C LEU A 785 -21.40 -29.19 -36.66
N THR A 786 -22.37 -29.88 -37.28
CA THR A 786 -23.67 -29.29 -37.63
C THR A 786 -24.42 -28.79 -36.39
N SER A 787 -24.35 -29.52 -35.27
CA SER A 787 -24.98 -29.09 -34.02
C SER A 787 -24.42 -27.77 -33.50
N PHE A 788 -23.10 -27.56 -33.61
CA PHE A 788 -22.47 -26.30 -33.19
C PHE A 788 -22.88 -25.11 -34.07
N CYS A 789 -23.08 -25.30 -35.37
CA CYS A 789 -23.47 -24.24 -36.30
C CYS A 789 -24.80 -23.55 -35.94
N ASN A 790 -25.64 -24.18 -35.11
CA ASN A 790 -26.91 -23.62 -34.65
C ASN A 790 -26.79 -22.75 -33.38
N LEU A 791 -25.61 -22.67 -32.76
CA LEU A 791 -25.35 -21.98 -31.50
C LEU A 791 -24.89 -20.53 -31.73
N SER A 792 -25.74 -19.70 -32.33
CA SER A 792 -25.35 -18.36 -32.80
C SER A 792 -24.84 -17.37 -31.73
N LEU A 793 -25.20 -17.58 -30.45
CA LEU A 793 -24.76 -16.75 -29.32
C LEU A 793 -23.45 -17.24 -28.67
N LEU A 794 -22.86 -18.30 -29.20
CA LEU A 794 -21.66 -18.92 -28.62
C LEU A 794 -20.46 -17.97 -28.76
N GLU A 795 -19.92 -17.54 -27.63
CA GLU A 795 -18.72 -16.71 -27.52
C GLU A 795 -17.45 -17.56 -27.35
N LYS A 796 -17.58 -18.73 -26.72
CA LYS A 796 -16.43 -19.61 -26.46
C LYS A 796 -16.78 -21.06 -26.70
N LEU A 797 -15.98 -21.70 -27.55
CA LEU A 797 -16.06 -23.12 -27.84
C LEU A 797 -14.71 -23.78 -27.60
N ASN A 798 -14.68 -24.75 -26.70
CA ASN A 798 -13.52 -25.59 -26.44
C ASN A 798 -13.87 -27.06 -26.63
N ALA A 799 -13.60 -27.57 -27.83
CA ALA A 799 -13.74 -28.99 -28.20
C ALA A 799 -12.36 -29.65 -28.43
N HIS A 800 -11.35 -29.20 -27.68
CA HIS A 800 -10.02 -29.76 -27.72
C HIS A 800 -10.03 -31.25 -27.33
N GLY A 801 -9.37 -32.10 -28.12
CA GLY A 801 -9.20 -33.52 -27.83
C GLY A 801 -10.46 -34.37 -28.01
N TRP A 802 -11.51 -33.87 -28.67
CA TRP A 802 -12.79 -34.58 -28.83
C TRP A 802 -12.79 -35.69 -29.89
N GLY A 803 -11.75 -35.80 -30.70
CA GLY A 803 -11.69 -36.77 -31.80
C GLY A 803 -12.49 -36.34 -33.03
N ILE A 804 -12.69 -35.04 -33.21
CA ILE A 804 -13.31 -34.47 -34.41
C ILE A 804 -12.38 -34.72 -35.61
N TYR A 805 -12.92 -35.16 -36.73
CA TYR A 805 -12.14 -35.45 -37.95
C TYR A 805 -12.82 -34.90 -39.21
N GLY A 806 -12.05 -34.76 -40.30
CA GLY A 806 -12.55 -34.31 -41.59
C GLY A 806 -12.59 -32.79 -41.77
N LYS A 807 -13.49 -32.30 -42.64
CA LYS A 807 -13.66 -30.88 -42.97
C LYS A 807 -14.63 -30.21 -41.97
N ILE A 808 -14.27 -29.03 -41.46
CA ILE A 808 -15.22 -28.16 -40.75
C ILE A 808 -16.17 -27.51 -41.78
N PRO A 809 -17.51 -27.62 -41.61
CA PRO A 809 -18.50 -27.04 -42.53
C PRO A 809 -18.37 -25.52 -42.71
N ASP A 810 -18.73 -25.00 -43.88
CA ASP A 810 -18.63 -23.56 -44.18
C ASP A 810 -19.69 -22.74 -43.40
N GLU A 811 -20.78 -23.39 -42.94
CA GLU A 811 -21.78 -22.80 -42.06
C GLU A 811 -21.24 -22.38 -40.70
N PHE A 812 -20.04 -22.84 -40.31
CA PHE A 812 -19.38 -22.45 -39.07
C PHE A 812 -19.10 -20.93 -39.02
N GLU A 813 -19.00 -20.28 -40.19
CA GLU A 813 -18.89 -18.80 -40.31
C GLU A 813 -20.09 -18.05 -39.69
N LYS A 814 -21.24 -18.71 -39.46
CA LYS A 814 -22.43 -18.11 -38.83
C LYS A 814 -22.24 -17.79 -37.34
N LEU A 815 -21.19 -18.31 -36.70
CA LEU A 815 -20.90 -18.09 -35.28
C LEU A 815 -20.22 -16.73 -35.05
N SER A 816 -20.88 -15.64 -35.47
CA SER A 816 -20.30 -14.29 -35.48
C SER A 816 -19.92 -13.76 -34.09
N SER A 817 -20.55 -14.27 -33.03
CA SER A 817 -20.27 -13.93 -31.64
C SER A 817 -19.03 -14.63 -31.06
N LEU A 818 -18.48 -15.62 -31.77
CA LEU A 818 -17.41 -16.47 -31.24
C LEU A 818 -16.11 -15.68 -31.07
N GLU A 819 -15.63 -15.59 -29.83
CA GLU A 819 -14.38 -14.94 -29.44
C GLU A 819 -13.22 -15.93 -29.29
N THR A 820 -13.49 -17.14 -28.82
CA THR A 820 -12.47 -18.18 -28.62
C THR A 820 -12.91 -19.51 -29.22
N LEU A 821 -12.10 -20.05 -30.11
CA LEU A 821 -12.27 -21.36 -30.70
C LEU A 821 -11.05 -22.24 -30.40
N SER A 822 -11.26 -23.32 -29.64
CA SER A 822 -10.23 -24.32 -29.38
C SER A 822 -10.66 -25.68 -29.91
N LEU A 823 -9.93 -26.15 -30.92
CA LEU A 823 -10.14 -27.43 -31.60
C LEU A 823 -8.85 -28.27 -31.65
N GLY A 824 -7.86 -27.97 -30.81
CA GLY A 824 -6.60 -28.70 -30.79
C GLY A 824 -6.76 -30.20 -30.46
N HIS A 825 -5.75 -31.02 -30.79
CA HIS A 825 -5.74 -32.48 -30.63
C HIS A 825 -6.96 -33.17 -31.29
N ASN A 826 -7.31 -32.75 -32.51
CA ASN A 826 -8.34 -33.36 -33.35
C ASN A 826 -7.75 -33.71 -34.73
N ASN A 827 -8.40 -34.58 -35.49
CA ASN A 827 -7.96 -35.06 -36.82
C ASN A 827 -8.60 -34.24 -37.95
N ILE A 828 -8.62 -32.91 -37.81
CA ILE A 828 -9.25 -32.01 -38.77
C ILE A 828 -8.33 -31.86 -39.99
N CYS A 829 -8.84 -32.09 -41.19
CA CYS A 829 -8.07 -31.98 -42.43
C CYS A 829 -8.21 -30.62 -43.12
N SER A 830 -9.34 -29.93 -42.93
CA SER A 830 -9.62 -28.61 -43.51
C SER A 830 -10.52 -27.77 -42.61
N LEU A 831 -10.19 -26.49 -42.49
CA LEU A 831 -11.07 -25.45 -41.96
C LEU A 831 -12.09 -25.01 -43.04
N PRO A 832 -13.07 -24.15 -42.70
CA PRO A 832 -13.98 -23.54 -43.68
C PRO A 832 -13.22 -22.76 -44.77
N ALA A 833 -13.85 -22.57 -45.93
CA ALA A 833 -13.23 -21.85 -47.05
C ALA A 833 -12.82 -20.41 -46.69
N SER A 834 -13.56 -19.77 -45.76
CA SER A 834 -13.19 -18.51 -45.13
C SER A 834 -13.51 -18.55 -43.63
N MET A 835 -12.78 -17.80 -42.81
CA MET A 835 -13.12 -17.60 -41.38
C MET A 835 -13.40 -16.13 -41.07
N THR A 836 -13.51 -15.28 -42.10
CA THR A 836 -13.74 -13.83 -41.94
C THR A 836 -15.11 -13.49 -41.35
N GLY A 837 -16.11 -14.36 -41.51
CA GLY A 837 -17.43 -14.22 -40.89
C GLY A 837 -17.42 -14.29 -39.36
N LEU A 838 -16.36 -14.88 -38.76
CA LEU A 838 -16.14 -14.92 -37.32
C LEU A 838 -15.54 -13.59 -36.82
N SER A 839 -16.28 -12.49 -37.02
CA SER A 839 -15.80 -11.11 -36.83
C SER A 839 -15.35 -10.75 -35.42
N CYS A 840 -15.76 -11.53 -34.41
CA CYS A 840 -15.38 -11.34 -33.01
C CYS A 840 -14.25 -12.27 -32.55
N LEU A 841 -13.74 -13.16 -33.43
CA LEU A 841 -12.78 -14.19 -33.04
C LEU A 841 -11.44 -13.57 -32.67
N LYS A 842 -11.04 -13.71 -31.40
CA LYS A 842 -9.78 -13.24 -30.85
C LYS A 842 -8.76 -14.38 -30.74
N LYS A 843 -9.21 -15.60 -30.45
CA LYS A 843 -8.32 -16.75 -30.20
C LYS A 843 -8.70 -17.95 -31.05
N LEU A 844 -7.75 -18.45 -31.84
CA LEU A 844 -7.88 -19.66 -32.63
C LEU A 844 -6.78 -20.66 -32.23
N LEU A 845 -7.19 -21.72 -31.53
CA LEU A 845 -6.28 -22.71 -30.94
C LEU A 845 -6.48 -24.07 -31.60
N LEU A 846 -5.58 -24.42 -32.51
CA LEU A 846 -5.60 -25.64 -33.34
C LEU A 846 -4.38 -26.54 -33.11
N SER A 847 -3.71 -26.40 -31.96
CA SER A 847 -2.53 -27.20 -31.60
C SER A 847 -2.77 -28.70 -31.78
N ASP A 848 -1.82 -29.45 -32.32
CA ASP A 848 -1.86 -30.90 -32.54
C ASP A 848 -2.93 -31.36 -33.57
N CYS A 849 -3.42 -30.48 -34.46
CA CYS A 849 -4.22 -30.85 -35.63
C CYS A 849 -3.33 -31.37 -36.77
N ARG A 850 -2.85 -32.61 -36.66
CA ARG A 850 -1.79 -33.17 -37.51
C ARG A 850 -2.16 -33.38 -38.98
N GLU A 851 -3.45 -33.41 -39.32
CA GLU A 851 -3.95 -33.58 -40.70
C GLU A 851 -4.30 -32.28 -41.41
N LEU A 852 -4.24 -31.12 -40.71
CA LEU A 852 -4.62 -29.83 -41.27
C LEU A 852 -3.65 -29.43 -42.38
N MET A 853 -4.16 -29.21 -43.60
CA MET A 853 -3.29 -28.97 -44.78
C MET A 853 -3.04 -27.49 -45.10
N PHE A 854 -4.03 -26.61 -44.87
CA PHE A 854 -3.93 -25.20 -45.20
C PHE A 854 -4.72 -24.32 -44.23
N LEU A 855 -4.30 -23.05 -44.10
CA LEU A 855 -4.98 -22.03 -43.32
C LEU A 855 -5.74 -21.06 -44.27
N PRO A 856 -7.07 -20.92 -44.16
CA PRO A 856 -7.89 -20.03 -44.99
C PRO A 856 -7.73 -18.55 -44.57
N PRO A 857 -8.39 -17.59 -45.26
CA PRO A 857 -8.48 -16.21 -44.80
C PRO A 857 -9.04 -16.11 -43.38
N LEU A 858 -8.29 -15.46 -42.49
CA LEU A 858 -8.62 -15.30 -41.07
C LEU A 858 -9.21 -13.90 -40.75
N PRO A 859 -10.03 -13.75 -39.69
CA PRO A 859 -10.65 -12.47 -39.33
C PRO A 859 -9.63 -11.50 -38.69
N SER A 860 -9.73 -10.20 -39.01
CA SER A 860 -8.82 -9.15 -38.50
C SER A 860 -8.93 -8.86 -36.99
N SER A 861 -9.89 -9.48 -36.30
CA SER A 861 -10.05 -9.42 -34.84
C SER A 861 -9.05 -10.31 -34.10
N LEU A 862 -8.35 -11.22 -34.79
CA LEU A 862 -7.53 -12.24 -34.16
C LEU A 862 -6.33 -11.66 -33.40
N GLU A 863 -6.17 -12.09 -32.16
CA GLU A 863 -5.10 -11.71 -31.22
C GLU A 863 -4.14 -12.88 -30.96
N GLU A 864 -4.63 -14.12 -31.01
CA GLU A 864 -3.85 -15.33 -30.74
C GLU A 864 -4.17 -16.43 -31.78
N LEU A 865 -3.12 -16.92 -32.46
CA LEU A 865 -3.19 -18.03 -33.40
C LEU A 865 -2.18 -19.12 -33.00
N ASN A 866 -2.70 -20.30 -32.66
CA ASN A 866 -1.86 -21.44 -32.27
C ASN A 866 -2.08 -22.63 -33.20
N LEU A 867 -1.06 -22.93 -34.01
CA LEU A 867 -0.96 -24.06 -34.93
C LEU A 867 0.13 -25.05 -34.50
N GLU A 868 0.55 -25.04 -33.23
CA GLU A 868 1.59 -25.93 -32.72
C GLU A 868 1.36 -27.38 -33.19
N ASN A 869 2.40 -28.07 -33.64
CA ASN A 869 2.37 -29.46 -34.05
C ASN A 869 1.41 -29.81 -35.20
N CYS A 870 0.99 -28.82 -36.00
CA CYS A 870 0.22 -29.03 -37.22
C CYS A 870 1.16 -29.39 -38.39
N VAL A 871 1.74 -30.58 -38.33
CA VAL A 871 2.82 -31.03 -39.24
C VAL A 871 2.45 -31.11 -40.72
N ALA A 872 1.15 -31.18 -41.06
CA ALA A 872 0.68 -31.27 -42.43
C ALA A 872 0.47 -29.92 -43.12
N VAL A 873 0.49 -28.80 -42.38
CA VAL A 873 0.18 -27.47 -42.92
C VAL A 873 1.29 -27.09 -43.91
N GLN A 874 0.89 -26.85 -45.17
CA GLN A 874 1.79 -26.46 -46.26
C GLN A 874 1.61 -24.99 -46.63
N TYR A 875 0.36 -24.52 -46.64
CA TYR A 875 -0.01 -23.20 -47.12
C TYR A 875 -0.71 -22.38 -46.03
N ILE A 876 -0.26 -21.15 -45.83
CA ILE A 876 -0.90 -20.15 -44.97
C ILE A 876 -1.31 -18.98 -45.87
N HIS A 877 -2.61 -18.64 -45.89
CA HIS A 877 -3.10 -17.46 -46.61
C HIS A 877 -2.43 -16.18 -46.07
N ASP A 878 -2.36 -15.12 -46.90
CA ASP A 878 -1.85 -13.80 -46.49
C ASP A 878 -2.51 -13.32 -45.19
N ILE A 879 -1.69 -13.04 -44.17
CA ILE A 879 -2.10 -12.61 -42.83
C ILE A 879 -1.89 -11.11 -42.59
N SER A 880 -1.65 -10.31 -43.64
CA SER A 880 -1.41 -8.85 -43.52
C SER A 880 -2.58 -8.11 -42.86
N ASN A 881 -3.79 -8.67 -42.92
CA ASN A 881 -4.99 -8.10 -42.31
C ASN A 881 -5.06 -8.30 -40.78
N LEU A 882 -4.20 -9.14 -40.18
CA LEU A 882 -4.23 -9.48 -38.77
C LEU A 882 -3.46 -8.46 -37.91
N GLU A 883 -3.77 -7.16 -38.04
CA GLU A 883 -3.01 -6.09 -37.35
C GLU A 883 -3.07 -6.19 -35.81
N ARG A 884 -4.05 -6.92 -35.25
CA ARG A 884 -4.22 -7.15 -33.80
C ARG A 884 -3.49 -8.39 -33.27
N LEU A 885 -2.92 -9.22 -34.15
CA LEU A 885 -2.29 -10.47 -33.73
C LEU A 885 -1.10 -10.19 -32.82
N GLU A 886 -1.18 -10.65 -31.57
CA GLU A 886 -0.13 -10.50 -30.57
C GLU A 886 0.73 -11.77 -30.45
N GLU A 887 0.13 -12.93 -30.66
CA GLU A 887 0.79 -14.23 -30.52
C GLU A 887 0.51 -15.13 -31.72
N PHE A 888 1.60 -15.64 -32.30
CA PHE A 888 1.56 -16.60 -33.39
C PHE A 888 2.49 -17.78 -33.11
N ASN A 889 1.92 -18.97 -32.95
CA ASN A 889 2.65 -20.20 -32.69
C ASN A 889 2.51 -21.18 -33.86
N LEU A 890 3.63 -21.45 -34.52
CA LEU A 890 3.83 -22.41 -35.62
C LEU A 890 4.73 -23.58 -35.21
N THR A 891 5.11 -23.71 -33.94
CA THR A 891 6.09 -24.72 -33.49
C THR A 891 5.80 -26.11 -34.09
N ASN A 892 6.80 -26.74 -34.71
CA ASN A 892 6.73 -28.03 -35.41
C ASN A 892 5.81 -28.07 -36.65
N CYS A 893 5.53 -26.93 -37.30
CA CYS A 893 4.89 -26.89 -38.63
C CYS A 893 5.94 -27.05 -39.74
N GLU A 894 6.50 -28.26 -39.87
CA GLU A 894 7.68 -28.55 -40.70
C GLU A 894 7.48 -28.29 -42.22
N LYS A 895 6.24 -28.45 -42.72
CA LYS A 895 5.91 -28.33 -44.15
C LYS A 895 5.53 -26.93 -44.61
N VAL A 896 5.42 -25.96 -43.71
CA VAL A 896 5.10 -24.58 -44.06
C VAL A 896 6.27 -23.99 -44.85
N VAL A 897 5.99 -23.43 -46.02
CA VAL A 897 7.03 -22.89 -46.93
C VAL A 897 7.17 -21.37 -46.82
N ASP A 898 6.09 -20.65 -46.57
CA ASP A 898 6.10 -19.18 -46.38
C ASP A 898 4.99 -18.76 -45.41
N VAL A 899 5.14 -17.54 -44.86
CA VAL A 899 4.17 -16.86 -44.00
C VAL A 899 3.92 -15.46 -44.58
N PRO A 900 3.12 -15.35 -45.66
CA PRO A 900 2.91 -14.09 -46.36
C PRO A 900 2.21 -13.05 -45.47
N GLY A 901 2.71 -11.81 -45.48
CA GLY A 901 2.11 -10.69 -44.72
C GLY A 901 2.62 -10.52 -43.29
N LEU A 902 3.57 -11.35 -42.85
CA LEU A 902 4.17 -11.27 -41.51
C LEU A 902 4.76 -9.87 -41.21
N GLU A 903 5.36 -9.23 -42.21
CA GLU A 903 5.97 -7.91 -42.11
C GLU A 903 4.98 -6.78 -41.72
N HIS A 904 3.67 -7.00 -41.93
CA HIS A 904 2.61 -6.04 -41.65
C HIS A 904 2.00 -6.20 -40.24
N LEU A 905 2.40 -7.22 -39.47
CA LEU A 905 1.84 -7.51 -38.14
C LEU A 905 2.38 -6.56 -37.07
N LYS A 906 1.77 -5.37 -36.97
CA LYS A 906 2.22 -4.29 -36.07
C LYS A 906 2.03 -4.59 -34.59
N SER A 907 1.23 -5.58 -34.20
CA SER A 907 0.97 -5.89 -32.78
C SER A 907 1.66 -7.16 -32.28
N LEU A 908 2.39 -7.86 -33.16
CA LEU A 908 2.99 -9.15 -32.83
C LEU A 908 4.07 -8.99 -31.75
N ARG A 909 3.86 -9.66 -30.62
CA ARG A 909 4.77 -9.69 -29.47
C ARG A 909 5.45 -11.04 -29.32
N ARG A 910 4.81 -12.12 -29.73
CA ARG A 910 5.30 -13.49 -29.53
C ARG A 910 5.19 -14.30 -30.82
N LEU A 911 6.34 -14.75 -31.32
CA LEU A 911 6.44 -15.59 -32.50
C LEU A 911 7.22 -16.87 -32.17
N TYR A 912 6.55 -18.01 -32.31
CA TYR A 912 7.14 -19.31 -32.02
C TYR A 912 7.15 -20.15 -33.29
N MET A 913 8.34 -20.52 -33.75
CA MET A 913 8.54 -21.23 -35.01
C MET A 913 9.59 -22.33 -34.88
N SER A 914 9.84 -22.82 -33.67
CA SER A 914 10.77 -23.93 -33.43
C SER A 914 10.40 -25.11 -34.32
N GLY A 915 11.37 -25.73 -34.99
CA GLY A 915 11.14 -26.85 -35.92
C GLY A 915 10.51 -26.47 -37.28
N CYS A 916 10.27 -25.19 -37.59
CA CYS A 916 9.76 -24.76 -38.90
C CYS A 916 10.90 -24.51 -39.90
N ILE A 917 11.53 -25.58 -40.39
CA ILE A 917 12.71 -25.47 -41.26
C ILE A 917 12.33 -24.86 -42.62
N GLY A 918 11.22 -25.31 -43.22
CA GLY A 918 10.80 -24.94 -44.58
C GLY A 918 10.60 -23.44 -44.80
N CYS A 919 9.95 -22.74 -43.87
CA CYS A 919 9.66 -21.31 -43.99
C CYS A 919 10.68 -20.40 -43.30
N SER A 920 11.73 -20.96 -42.67
CA SER A 920 12.67 -20.19 -41.85
C SER A 920 13.37 -19.07 -42.63
N LEU A 921 13.81 -19.35 -43.87
CA LEU A 921 14.47 -18.37 -44.75
C LEU A 921 13.49 -17.29 -45.23
N ALA A 922 12.29 -17.67 -45.64
CA ALA A 922 11.26 -16.74 -46.10
C ALA A 922 10.83 -15.77 -44.99
N VAL A 923 10.65 -16.28 -43.77
CA VAL A 923 10.32 -15.49 -42.57
C VAL A 923 11.44 -14.54 -42.19
N LYS A 924 12.71 -14.97 -42.25
CA LYS A 924 13.87 -14.12 -41.97
C LYS A 924 13.88 -12.86 -42.84
N ARG A 925 13.57 -13.00 -44.13
CA ARG A 925 13.48 -11.88 -45.10
C ARG A 925 12.33 -10.90 -44.83
N ARG A 926 11.32 -11.32 -44.06
CA ARG A 926 10.14 -10.51 -43.69
C ARG A 926 10.31 -9.76 -42.37
N PHE A 927 11.41 -9.96 -41.64
CA PHE A 927 11.65 -9.23 -40.39
C PHE A 927 11.98 -7.76 -40.64
N SER A 928 10.98 -6.91 -40.48
CA SER A 928 11.14 -5.46 -40.50
C SER A 928 11.60 -4.93 -39.14
N LYS A 929 12.23 -3.75 -39.13
CA LYS A 929 12.56 -3.00 -37.91
C LYS A 929 11.34 -2.81 -37.00
N VAL A 930 10.18 -2.50 -37.59
CA VAL A 930 8.93 -2.25 -36.85
C VAL A 930 8.46 -3.49 -36.11
N LEU A 931 8.49 -4.65 -36.78
CA LEU A 931 8.11 -5.94 -36.20
C LEU A 931 9.05 -6.32 -35.04
N LEU A 932 10.36 -6.31 -35.29
CA LEU A 932 11.37 -6.69 -34.28
C LEU A 932 11.42 -5.75 -33.07
N LYS A 933 11.04 -4.48 -33.24
CA LYS A 933 10.97 -3.52 -32.13
C LYS A 933 9.93 -3.93 -31.08
N LYS A 934 8.81 -4.50 -31.52
CA LYS A 934 7.70 -4.92 -30.64
C LYS A 934 7.77 -6.38 -30.20
N LEU A 935 8.54 -7.19 -30.92
CA LEU A 935 8.68 -8.61 -30.64
C LEU A 935 9.40 -8.84 -29.29
N GLU A 936 8.67 -9.40 -28.34
CA GLU A 936 9.15 -9.71 -27.01
C GLU A 936 9.73 -11.13 -26.90
N ILE A 937 9.20 -12.06 -27.69
CA ILE A 937 9.65 -13.45 -27.77
C ILE A 937 9.73 -13.86 -29.24
N LEU A 938 10.89 -14.38 -29.63
CA LEU A 938 11.11 -15.06 -30.90
C LEU A 938 11.84 -16.37 -30.65
N ILE A 939 11.38 -17.45 -31.26
CA ILE A 939 12.13 -18.70 -31.35
C ILE A 939 11.97 -19.27 -32.75
N MET A 940 13.09 -19.62 -33.38
CA MET A 940 13.08 -20.13 -34.75
C MET A 940 14.37 -20.91 -35.06
N PRO A 941 14.42 -21.68 -36.16
CA PRO A 941 15.63 -22.39 -36.58
C PRO A 941 16.80 -21.44 -36.88
N GLY A 942 17.97 -21.75 -36.34
CA GLY A 942 19.20 -21.00 -36.54
C GLY A 942 20.28 -21.32 -35.50
N SER A 943 21.54 -21.16 -35.90
CA SER A 943 22.73 -21.47 -35.08
C SER A 943 23.65 -20.27 -34.82
N ARG A 944 23.35 -19.10 -35.38
CA ARG A 944 24.19 -17.88 -35.27
C ARG A 944 23.54 -16.84 -34.37
N VAL A 945 24.38 -16.07 -33.69
CA VAL A 945 23.98 -14.94 -32.81
C VAL A 945 24.72 -13.68 -33.28
N PRO A 946 24.11 -12.49 -33.27
CA PRO A 946 24.80 -11.27 -33.69
C PRO A 946 26.04 -10.94 -32.85
N ASP A 947 27.18 -10.69 -33.51
CA ASP A 947 28.48 -10.46 -32.86
C ASP A 947 28.54 -9.17 -32.03
N TRP A 948 27.69 -8.18 -32.34
CA TRP A 948 27.63 -6.92 -31.61
C TRP A 948 26.92 -7.05 -30.25
N LEU A 949 26.27 -8.18 -29.96
CA LEU A 949 25.70 -8.45 -28.63
C LEU A 949 26.81 -8.86 -27.66
N THR A 950 26.70 -8.44 -26.40
CA THR A 950 27.75 -8.69 -25.40
C THR A 950 27.71 -10.12 -24.89
N ALA A 951 28.86 -10.77 -24.81
CA ALA A 951 29.01 -12.07 -24.16
C ALA A 951 28.63 -11.99 -22.68
N GLU A 952 27.90 -12.98 -22.18
CA GLU A 952 27.65 -13.08 -20.76
C GLU A 952 28.93 -13.48 -19.97
N PRO A 953 29.04 -13.11 -18.68
CA PRO A 953 28.12 -12.27 -17.92
C PRO A 953 28.24 -10.77 -18.24
N VAL A 954 27.11 -10.06 -18.19
CA VAL A 954 27.07 -8.60 -18.42
C VAL A 954 26.98 -7.87 -17.09
N VAL A 955 27.98 -7.03 -16.79
CA VAL A 955 27.94 -6.12 -15.64
C VAL A 955 27.12 -4.90 -16.01
N PHE A 956 26.08 -4.61 -15.23
CA PHE A 956 25.28 -3.41 -15.41
C PHE A 956 25.99 -2.19 -14.79
N SER A 957 26.20 -1.16 -15.60
CA SER A 957 26.72 0.13 -15.16
C SER A 957 25.67 1.21 -15.40
N LYS A 958 25.19 1.85 -14.33
CA LYS A 958 24.19 2.92 -14.40
C LYS A 958 24.81 4.15 -15.07
N ARG A 959 24.13 4.68 -16.11
CA ARG A 959 24.57 5.87 -16.85
C ARG A 959 23.79 7.10 -16.35
N SER A 960 24.49 8.18 -15.99
CA SER A 960 23.86 9.39 -15.43
C SER A 960 22.90 10.11 -16.39
N ASN A 961 23.13 9.97 -17.70
CA ASN A 961 22.43 10.72 -18.75
C ASN A 961 21.54 9.87 -19.66
N ARG A 962 21.45 8.55 -19.42
CA ARG A 962 20.63 7.62 -20.21
C ARG A 962 20.00 6.57 -19.32
N GLU A 963 18.67 6.54 -19.31
CA GLU A 963 17.90 5.55 -18.56
C GLU A 963 17.91 4.19 -19.28
N LEU A 964 17.96 3.09 -18.52
CA LEU A 964 17.81 1.74 -19.06
C LEU A 964 16.34 1.50 -19.41
N LYS A 965 16.05 1.27 -20.69
CA LYS A 965 14.69 0.97 -21.18
C LYS A 965 14.38 -0.52 -21.29
N GLY A 966 15.39 -1.39 -21.32
CA GLY A 966 15.16 -2.81 -21.43
C GLY A 966 16.43 -3.65 -21.51
N VAL A 967 16.23 -4.97 -21.56
CA VAL A 967 17.30 -5.97 -21.70
C VAL A 967 16.87 -6.99 -22.75
N ILE A 968 17.76 -7.32 -23.68
CA ILE A 968 17.55 -8.36 -24.69
C ILE A 968 18.48 -9.52 -24.35
N PHE A 969 17.91 -10.70 -24.19
CA PHE A 969 18.63 -11.96 -24.15
C PHE A 969 18.53 -12.62 -25.51
N PHE A 970 19.65 -13.11 -26.03
CA PHE A 970 19.73 -13.84 -27.28
C PHE A 970 20.63 -15.05 -27.09
N GLY A 971 20.26 -16.20 -27.63
CA GLY A 971 21.13 -17.37 -27.58
C GLY A 971 20.68 -18.47 -28.52
N VAL A 972 21.46 -19.55 -28.53
CA VAL A 972 21.17 -20.76 -29.28
C VAL A 972 20.79 -21.86 -28.31
N ILE A 973 19.72 -22.57 -28.65
CA ILE A 973 19.23 -23.74 -27.93
C ILE A 973 19.45 -24.95 -28.82
N SER A 974 20.16 -25.93 -28.30
CA SER A 974 20.48 -27.18 -29.00
C SER A 974 19.90 -28.36 -28.21
N PHE A 975 19.25 -29.30 -28.89
CA PHE A 975 18.66 -30.48 -28.25
C PHE A 975 19.47 -31.73 -28.61
N LYS A 976 20.20 -32.29 -27.64
CA LYS A 976 21.03 -33.48 -27.88
C LYS A 976 20.20 -34.76 -27.85
N ASN A 977 19.86 -35.31 -29.02
CA ASN A 977 19.28 -36.65 -29.18
C ASN A 977 18.14 -36.95 -28.20
N ILE A 978 17.15 -36.05 -28.08
CA ILE A 978 15.96 -36.33 -27.27
C ILE A 978 15.12 -37.38 -28.01
N PRO A 979 14.81 -38.54 -27.40
CA PRO A 979 13.92 -39.54 -27.97
C PRO A 979 12.56 -38.92 -28.33
N GLU A 980 11.99 -39.24 -29.49
CA GLU A 980 10.72 -38.64 -29.96
C GLU A 980 9.58 -38.77 -28.94
N ASN A 981 9.50 -39.91 -28.25
CA ASN A 981 8.51 -40.17 -27.20
C ASN A 981 8.67 -39.28 -25.95
N GLN A 982 9.84 -38.66 -25.73
CA GLN A 982 10.07 -37.70 -24.66
C GLN A 982 9.80 -36.25 -25.11
N ARG A 983 9.64 -35.97 -26.42
CA ARG A 983 9.39 -34.61 -26.92
C ARG A 983 7.93 -34.19 -26.78
N GLU A 984 7.01 -35.14 -26.77
CA GLU A 984 5.58 -34.87 -26.60
C GLU A 984 5.28 -34.43 -25.16
N GLY A 985 4.72 -33.21 -25.00
CA GLY A 985 4.27 -32.72 -23.68
C GLY A 985 5.27 -31.88 -22.87
N LEU A 986 6.55 -31.77 -23.28
CA LEU A 986 7.54 -30.97 -22.55
C LEU A 986 7.53 -29.49 -22.98
N GLU A 987 7.27 -28.59 -22.03
CA GLU A 987 7.48 -27.14 -22.20
C GLU A 987 8.95 -26.76 -21.96
N LEU A 988 9.51 -25.92 -22.84
CA LEU A 988 10.85 -25.33 -22.73
C LEU A 988 10.84 -24.21 -21.68
N VAL A 989 11.05 -24.60 -20.42
CA VAL A 989 11.13 -23.70 -19.26
C VAL A 989 12.47 -23.78 -18.54
N ASP A 990 13.51 -24.19 -19.25
CA ASP A 990 14.84 -24.44 -18.68
C ASP A 990 15.83 -23.31 -18.93
N VAL A 991 15.43 -22.24 -19.63
CA VAL A 991 16.27 -21.06 -19.84
C VAL A 991 15.91 -20.02 -18.79
N GLN A 992 16.89 -19.53 -18.03
CA GLN A 992 16.70 -18.56 -16.94
C GLN A 992 17.61 -17.34 -17.09
N GLY A 993 17.02 -16.16 -16.95
CA GLY A 993 17.76 -14.91 -16.72
C GLY A 993 17.92 -14.69 -15.22
N LYS A 994 19.16 -14.54 -14.74
CA LYS A 994 19.50 -14.35 -13.32
C LYS A 994 20.27 -13.05 -13.11
N ILE A 995 20.05 -12.43 -11.96
CA ILE A 995 20.74 -11.23 -11.48
C ILE A 995 21.49 -11.57 -10.21
N PHE A 996 22.77 -11.25 -10.18
CA PHE A 996 23.62 -11.45 -9.01
C PHE A 996 24.15 -10.11 -8.48
N ASN A 997 24.25 -10.03 -7.16
CA ASN A 997 25.06 -9.05 -6.46
C ASN A 997 26.30 -9.77 -5.89
N LEU A 998 27.45 -9.57 -6.54
CA LEU A 998 28.67 -10.35 -6.29
C LEU A 998 28.42 -11.85 -6.50
N THR A 999 28.06 -12.59 -5.44
CA THR A 999 27.80 -14.03 -5.45
C THR A 999 26.39 -14.41 -5.02
N SER A 1000 25.59 -13.45 -4.51
CA SER A 1000 24.22 -13.71 -4.05
C SER A 1000 23.23 -13.50 -5.19
N GLU A 1001 22.39 -14.51 -5.47
CA GLU A 1001 21.28 -14.41 -6.41
C GLU A 1001 20.24 -13.43 -5.84
N VAL A 1002 19.99 -12.34 -6.56
CA VAL A 1002 19.01 -11.29 -6.16
C VAL A 1002 17.67 -11.53 -6.82
N PHE A 1003 17.69 -12.00 -8.08
CA PHE A 1003 16.48 -12.22 -8.86
C PHE A 1003 16.72 -13.27 -9.94
N SER A 1004 15.71 -14.10 -10.21
CA SER A 1004 15.70 -15.01 -11.35
C SER A 1004 14.34 -15.05 -12.02
N THR A 1005 14.35 -15.17 -13.35
CA THR A 1005 13.14 -15.37 -14.14
C THR A 1005 13.36 -16.49 -15.14
N THR A 1006 12.35 -17.34 -15.30
CA THR A 1006 12.37 -18.44 -16.27
C THR A 1006 11.68 -18.00 -17.56
N PHE A 1007 12.29 -18.26 -18.70
CA PHE A 1007 11.70 -17.96 -20.00
C PHE A 1007 10.75 -19.09 -20.36
N ARG A 1008 9.47 -18.76 -20.61
CA ARG A 1008 8.49 -19.72 -21.15
C ARG A 1008 8.61 -19.70 -22.67
N LEU A 1009 9.42 -20.63 -23.18
CA LEU A 1009 9.81 -20.69 -24.58
C LEU A 1009 9.02 -21.76 -25.38
N LEU A 1010 7.87 -22.23 -24.85
CA LEU A 1010 6.95 -23.24 -25.43
C LEU A 1010 7.58 -24.61 -25.75
N ARG A 1011 6.89 -25.54 -26.42
CA ARG A 1011 7.29 -26.96 -26.50
C ARG A 1011 8.63 -27.22 -27.20
N VAL A 1012 9.23 -28.36 -26.90
CA VAL A 1012 10.47 -28.87 -27.52
C VAL A 1012 10.25 -29.15 -29.02
N PRO A 1013 11.12 -28.66 -29.93
CA PRO A 1013 11.03 -28.96 -31.35
C PRO A 1013 11.26 -30.45 -31.64
N ARG A 1014 10.65 -30.96 -32.71
CA ARG A 1014 10.85 -32.34 -33.19
C ARG A 1014 12.21 -32.57 -33.87
N THR A 1015 12.93 -31.50 -34.16
CA THR A 1015 14.23 -31.54 -34.83
C THR A 1015 15.39 -31.49 -33.81
N ASN A 1016 16.56 -31.99 -34.18
CA ASN A 1016 17.80 -31.81 -33.40
C ASN A 1016 18.59 -30.57 -33.84
N GLU A 1017 18.06 -29.80 -34.78
CA GLU A 1017 18.70 -28.58 -35.26
C GLU A 1017 18.75 -27.52 -34.16
N ASP A 1018 19.68 -26.59 -34.32
CA ASP A 1018 19.81 -25.45 -33.43
C ASP A 1018 18.66 -24.47 -33.65
N HIS A 1019 18.14 -23.93 -32.54
CA HIS A 1019 17.15 -22.87 -32.54
C HIS A 1019 17.71 -21.64 -31.85
N ILE A 1020 17.59 -20.49 -32.51
CA ILE A 1020 17.84 -19.22 -31.84
C ILE A 1020 16.60 -18.84 -31.03
N PHE A 1021 16.83 -18.18 -29.91
CA PHE A 1021 15.79 -17.48 -29.18
C PHE A 1021 16.20 -16.03 -28.91
N LEU A 1022 15.22 -15.14 -28.94
CA LEU A 1022 15.31 -13.77 -28.48
C LEU A 1022 14.23 -13.53 -27.44
N ARG A 1023 14.62 -12.99 -26.29
CA ARG A 1023 13.72 -12.53 -25.23
C ARG A 1023 14.02 -11.08 -24.89
N ARG A 1024 13.08 -10.17 -25.17
CA ARG A 1024 13.17 -8.75 -24.86
C ARG A 1024 12.33 -8.43 -23.61
N PHE A 1025 12.95 -7.76 -22.64
CA PHE A 1025 12.32 -7.28 -21.41
C PHE A 1025 12.25 -5.75 -21.44
N GLY A 1026 11.06 -5.18 -21.23
CA GLY A 1026 10.88 -3.73 -21.14
C GLY A 1026 11.15 -3.17 -19.73
N ALA A 1027 11.23 -1.84 -19.62
CA ALA A 1027 11.58 -1.10 -18.40
C ALA A 1027 10.74 -1.46 -17.16
N ARG A 1028 9.46 -1.81 -17.36
CA ARG A 1028 8.52 -2.15 -16.28
C ARG A 1028 8.59 -3.62 -15.83
N THR A 1029 9.46 -4.43 -16.43
CA THR A 1029 9.58 -5.83 -16.05
C THR A 1029 10.41 -5.98 -14.78
N PRO A 1030 10.09 -6.93 -13.87
CA PRO A 1030 10.85 -7.14 -12.63
C PRO A 1030 12.35 -7.34 -12.85
N LEU A 1031 12.75 -8.01 -13.94
CA LEU A 1031 14.16 -8.21 -14.30
C LEU A 1031 14.90 -6.87 -14.50
N VAL A 1032 14.28 -5.90 -15.16
CA VAL A 1032 14.90 -4.59 -15.41
C VAL A 1032 14.86 -3.71 -14.16
N PHE A 1033 13.75 -3.75 -13.41
CA PHE A 1033 13.56 -2.98 -12.18
C PHE A 1033 14.52 -3.39 -11.05
N GLN A 1034 14.84 -4.68 -10.93
CA GLN A 1034 15.73 -5.21 -9.88
C GLN A 1034 17.22 -4.95 -10.17
N LEU A 1035 17.57 -4.52 -11.38
CA LEU A 1035 18.94 -4.32 -11.81
C LEU A 1035 19.53 -3.02 -11.22
N LYS A 1036 20.51 -3.15 -10.32
CA LYS A 1036 21.22 -2.02 -9.69
C LYS A 1036 22.65 -1.92 -10.18
N ASP A 1037 23.25 -0.74 -10.03
CA ASP A 1037 24.62 -0.49 -10.45
C ASP A 1037 25.57 -1.59 -9.93
N ARG A 1038 26.43 -2.10 -10.83
CA ARG A 1038 27.39 -3.21 -10.64
C ARG A 1038 26.80 -4.61 -10.51
N TYR A 1039 25.49 -4.80 -10.64
CA TYR A 1039 24.91 -6.16 -10.67
C TYR A 1039 25.28 -6.87 -11.97
N THR A 1040 25.44 -8.20 -11.92
CA THR A 1040 25.73 -9.02 -13.10
C THR A 1040 24.48 -9.75 -13.57
N LEU A 1041 24.27 -9.73 -14.89
CA LEU A 1041 23.24 -10.49 -15.59
C LEU A 1041 23.85 -11.76 -16.19
N HIS A 1042 23.18 -12.88 -15.92
CA HIS A 1042 23.54 -14.20 -16.44
C HIS A 1042 22.33 -14.84 -17.11
N LEU A 1043 22.58 -15.59 -18.17
CA LEU A 1043 21.62 -16.40 -18.90
C LEU A 1043 22.03 -17.87 -18.77
N GLN A 1044 21.36 -18.60 -17.90
CA GLN A 1044 21.77 -19.95 -17.52
C GLN A 1044 20.65 -20.94 -17.71
N ARG A 1045 21.05 -22.22 -17.80
CA ARG A 1045 20.12 -23.33 -17.70
C ARG A 1045 19.63 -23.51 -16.27
N ARG A 1046 18.35 -23.79 -16.11
CA ARG A 1046 17.70 -24.11 -14.84
C ARG A 1046 18.41 -25.26 -14.14
N ASN A 1047 18.53 -25.17 -12.82
CA ASN A 1047 19.02 -26.24 -11.96
C ASN A 1047 18.01 -26.54 -10.84
N PRO A 1048 17.46 -27.78 -10.73
CA PRO A 1048 17.64 -28.89 -11.65
C PRO A 1048 16.91 -28.63 -12.99
N PRO A 1049 17.46 -29.11 -14.13
CA PRO A 1049 16.81 -28.95 -15.43
C PRO A 1049 15.59 -29.88 -15.56
N ARG A 1050 14.54 -29.43 -16.25
CA ARG A 1050 13.40 -30.29 -16.62
C ARG A 1050 13.68 -31.16 -17.84
N ILE A 1051 14.51 -30.68 -18.75
CA ILE A 1051 14.93 -31.32 -19.99
C ILE A 1051 16.44 -31.57 -19.87
N GLU A 1052 16.84 -32.79 -19.52
CA GLU A 1052 18.24 -33.13 -19.22
C GLU A 1052 19.21 -32.91 -20.41
N ARG A 1053 18.73 -33.02 -21.65
CA ARG A 1053 19.55 -32.94 -22.87
C ARG A 1053 19.44 -31.60 -23.61
N LEU A 1054 19.00 -30.55 -22.91
CA LEU A 1054 18.98 -29.19 -23.42
C LEU A 1054 20.35 -28.53 -23.24
N GLU A 1055 20.93 -28.02 -24.33
CA GLU A 1055 22.14 -27.20 -24.27
C GLU A 1055 21.84 -25.76 -24.66
N LEU A 1056 22.51 -24.85 -23.97
CA LEU A 1056 22.40 -23.42 -24.17
C LEU A 1056 23.76 -22.91 -24.62
N ASN A 1057 23.84 -22.46 -25.87
CA ASN A 1057 25.07 -22.13 -26.56
C ASN A 1057 25.05 -20.65 -26.99
N ASN A 1058 26.23 -20.04 -27.05
CA ASN A 1058 26.43 -18.67 -27.56
C ASN A 1058 25.46 -17.62 -26.98
N CYS A 1059 25.19 -17.68 -25.67
CA CYS A 1059 24.38 -16.69 -24.98
C CYS A 1059 25.00 -15.29 -25.04
N ARG A 1060 24.18 -14.32 -25.45
CA ARG A 1060 24.53 -12.91 -25.47
C ARG A 1060 23.42 -12.07 -24.84
N ILE A 1061 23.81 -10.97 -24.22
CA ILE A 1061 22.91 -10.04 -23.53
C ILE A 1061 23.19 -8.63 -24.05
N HIS A 1062 22.14 -7.83 -24.25
CA HIS A 1062 22.26 -6.43 -24.62
C HIS A 1062 21.37 -5.54 -23.76
N LEU A 1063 21.94 -4.46 -23.26
CA LEU A 1063 21.27 -3.45 -22.44
C LEU A 1063 20.76 -2.35 -23.37
N VAL A 1064 19.45 -2.12 -23.41
CA VAL A 1064 18.80 -1.12 -24.26
C VAL A 1064 18.57 0.15 -23.44
N PHE A 1065 19.23 1.24 -23.79
CA PHE A 1065 19.04 2.54 -23.14
C PHE A 1065 18.09 3.45 -23.94
N TYR A 1066 17.58 4.50 -23.28
CA TYR A 1066 16.81 5.56 -23.92
C TYR A 1066 17.57 6.13 -25.14
N GLY A 1067 16.92 6.16 -26.30
CA GLY A 1067 17.50 6.58 -27.58
C GLY A 1067 18.11 5.46 -28.43
N ASP A 1068 18.36 4.27 -27.90
CA ASP A 1068 19.03 3.19 -28.65
C ASP A 1068 18.10 2.48 -29.66
N ASP A 1069 16.78 2.58 -29.47
CA ASP A 1069 15.77 1.94 -30.33
C ASP A 1069 14.56 2.87 -30.63
N ASP A 1070 14.71 4.17 -30.33
CA ASP A 1070 13.64 5.18 -30.35
C ASP A 1070 13.54 5.96 -31.68
N TYR A 1071 14.48 5.78 -32.63
CA TYR A 1071 14.46 6.49 -33.92
C TYR A 1071 13.36 5.96 -34.86
N GLU A 1072 12.51 6.84 -35.38
CA GLU A 1072 11.37 6.48 -36.26
C GLU A 1072 11.57 6.83 -37.75
N GLY A 1073 12.66 7.53 -38.10
CA GLY A 1073 12.98 7.86 -39.49
C GLY A 1073 13.55 6.68 -40.30
N ASP A 1074 13.74 6.90 -41.61
CA ASP A 1074 14.48 5.98 -42.48
C ASP A 1074 15.97 5.98 -42.08
N GLU A 1075 16.51 4.78 -41.81
CA GLU A 1075 17.91 4.58 -41.43
C GLU A 1075 18.77 4.15 -42.62
N GLY A 1076 18.21 4.06 -43.83
CA GLY A 1076 18.94 3.63 -45.03
C GLY A 1076 20.16 4.48 -45.39
N SER A 1077 20.20 5.75 -44.96
CA SER A 1077 21.32 6.68 -45.18
C SER A 1077 22.31 6.78 -44.01
N LEU A 1078 22.11 6.05 -42.91
CA LEU A 1078 22.97 6.09 -41.72
C LEU A 1078 24.09 5.04 -41.79
N GLU A 1079 25.21 5.31 -41.12
CA GLU A 1079 26.28 4.33 -40.91
C GLU A 1079 25.82 3.21 -39.96
N GLU A 1080 26.37 2.00 -40.09
CA GLU A 1080 25.94 0.83 -39.30
C GLU A 1080 26.07 1.03 -37.78
N SER A 1081 27.02 1.86 -37.35
CA SER A 1081 27.21 2.23 -35.94
C SER A 1081 26.01 2.97 -35.36
N GLN A 1082 25.27 3.72 -36.19
CA GLN A 1082 24.16 4.60 -35.83
C GLN A 1082 22.78 3.92 -35.89
N TYR A 1083 22.70 2.67 -36.37
CA TYR A 1083 21.43 1.97 -36.44
C TYR A 1083 20.83 1.69 -35.07
N SER A 1084 19.50 1.77 -35.02
CA SER A 1084 18.72 1.28 -33.89
C SER A 1084 18.94 -0.22 -33.68
N VAL A 1085 18.75 -0.67 -32.44
CA VAL A 1085 18.90 -2.09 -32.08
C VAL A 1085 18.02 -2.99 -32.96
N SER A 1086 16.78 -2.58 -33.24
CA SER A 1086 15.85 -3.34 -34.08
C SER A 1086 16.24 -3.34 -35.55
N GLN A 1087 16.84 -2.27 -36.07
CA GLN A 1087 17.37 -2.24 -37.44
C GLN A 1087 18.62 -3.15 -37.58
N LYS A 1088 19.50 -3.19 -36.57
CA LYS A 1088 20.65 -4.11 -36.53
C LYS A 1088 20.18 -5.58 -36.53
N LEU A 1089 19.13 -5.90 -35.78
CA LEU A 1089 18.51 -7.23 -35.79
C LEU A 1089 17.88 -7.56 -37.15
N ALA A 1090 17.15 -6.61 -37.78
CA ALA A 1090 16.55 -6.80 -39.10
C ALA A 1090 17.62 -7.12 -40.16
N LYS A 1091 18.72 -6.35 -40.18
CA LYS A 1091 19.86 -6.61 -41.08
C LYS A 1091 20.50 -7.97 -40.82
N PHE A 1092 20.69 -8.36 -39.55
CA PHE A 1092 21.23 -9.67 -39.20
C PHE A 1092 20.37 -10.81 -39.76
N PHE A 1093 19.05 -10.75 -39.59
CA PHE A 1093 18.15 -11.78 -40.11
C PHE A 1093 18.12 -11.82 -41.64
N ASN A 1094 18.10 -10.66 -42.31
CA ASN A 1094 18.12 -10.59 -43.77
C ASN A 1094 19.43 -11.10 -44.35
N PHE A 1095 20.59 -10.69 -43.79
CA PHE A 1095 21.90 -11.16 -44.26
C PHE A 1095 22.09 -12.66 -44.02
N ALA A 1096 21.63 -13.18 -42.88
CA ALA A 1096 21.64 -14.61 -42.59
C ALA A 1096 20.71 -15.43 -43.52
N ALA A 1097 19.82 -14.79 -44.28
CA ALA A 1097 19.01 -15.43 -45.30
C ALA A 1097 19.69 -15.47 -46.69
N ASP A 1098 20.79 -14.72 -46.87
CA ASP A 1098 21.50 -14.57 -48.14
C ASP A 1098 22.90 -15.25 -48.15
N ASP A 1099 23.30 -15.89 -47.05
CA ASP A 1099 24.52 -16.74 -46.96
C ASP A 1099 24.21 -18.16 -47.48
N PRO A 1100 24.73 -18.58 -48.65
CA PRO A 1100 24.37 -19.84 -49.30
C PRO A 1100 25.03 -21.09 -48.68
N GLY A 1101 25.69 -20.96 -47.53
CA GLY A 1101 26.30 -22.06 -46.78
C GLY A 1101 25.36 -22.79 -45.80
N VAL A 1102 24.03 -22.68 -45.98
CA VAL A 1102 22.98 -23.35 -45.20
C VAL A 1102 22.12 -24.20 -46.10
#